data_AF-A0A9W6P4T9-F1
#
_entry.id   AF-A0A9W6P4T9-F1
#
_cell.length_a   1.000
_cell.length_b   1.000
_cell.length_c   1.000
_cell.angle_alpha   90.00
_cell.angle_beta   90.00
_cell.angle_gamma   90.00
#
_symmetry.space_group_name_H-M   'P 1'
#
loop_
_entity.id
_entity.type
_entity.pdbx_description
1 polymer ?
#
loop_
_entity_poly.entity_id
_entity_poly.type
_entity_poly.pdbx_seq_one_letter_code
_entity_poly.pdbx_strand_id
1 'polypeptide(L)'
;MEENTSALVFLTEQQRDGAGEWTPGHRLRVRFEPGEAVPLVQLGWRDLAGAESMIGFDPDMTTFTGMRIASDGTSCAWRGRLAGRLPDLPGHRFRAEGGKGGRDLRLLIEDGGAPAVRVNWADGEGSGGSIVLRTVDLDGVGNADEITDKVSGVRAGNEYAAAGEIAANLLDDASTKWLSRRDSDWLEFTMVEPVHIRRYALVSANDFSDRDPRDWVLKGSADGRTWVTLDTCSAEFFPGRHLSRDFHITGPAADTPYTYLRLEFTRNCGASETQLSRVRFFSAGHTYEAFAGHRYAAGESPTPYAGVAGDPVTGPPATVERWRAYLAEYSADMLRALDEGQLFGTTDDQRLASWLGYDGATEEQITDLEKRLGARLPPSYRSFLATSDGWATMGAFISNLRSAATVGWLGDLQDEHVLDEKYLEHEEPAGPVLLVSGEGDAQYWLLDAGDVSPDGEWAAYVWAAWYPGLGERHVSFADLVADERASFEELSAAEGRPVRPEGAGELLARGRRAALRGRVGDALDAFRRAEEKGSGAAAYLKVVLSAFLDVRGTHHKLRGLLHRPHVVAEVGAEQVNAETIPLFLHSVDPGTSGNAANAIHVLGEALPGLKVPSAGQEQDTWLADHRLPEPPAFERALDTARELASAGATDDAWTVIQEALVGWYPLSPNRIAPVVLLTDPALRQVVTPERAREVVFTPRGGRVSG
;
A
#
# COMPACT_ATOMS: atom_id res chain seq x y z
N MET A 1 10.07 27.40 8.77
CA MET A 1 8.60 27.38 8.63
C MET A 1 8.16 25.95 8.88
N GLU A 2 7.08 25.78 9.65
CA GLU A 2 6.64 24.55 10.30
C GLU A 2 5.94 23.60 9.31
N GLU A 3 6.50 22.43 8.99
CA GLU A 3 5.83 21.44 8.11
C GLU A 3 5.86 20.02 8.68
N ASN A 4 5.29 19.86 9.87
CA ASN A 4 4.62 18.62 10.20
C ASN A 4 3.24 18.99 10.76
N THR A 5 2.24 19.03 9.88
CA THR A 5 0.89 19.46 10.27
C THR A 5 0.28 18.35 11.12
N SER A 6 0.35 18.56 12.43
CA SER A 6 -0.35 17.74 13.41
C SER A 6 -1.83 17.61 13.04
N ALA A 7 -2.42 16.43 13.28
CA ALA A 7 -3.86 16.25 13.15
C ALA A 7 -4.59 17.26 14.03
N LEU A 8 -5.52 18.01 13.43
CA LEU A 8 -6.33 18.99 14.13
C LEU A 8 -7.44 18.28 14.86
N VAL A 9 -7.61 18.58 16.15
CA VAL A 9 -8.70 18.05 16.97
C VAL A 9 -9.64 19.19 17.31
N PHE A 10 -10.88 19.13 16.84
CA PHE A 10 -11.90 20.12 17.14
C PHE A 10 -12.91 19.57 18.14
N LEU A 11 -13.25 20.39 19.15
CA LEU A 11 -14.49 20.21 19.90
C LEU A 11 -15.62 20.71 19.02
N THR A 12 -16.63 19.88 18.78
CA THR A 12 -17.73 20.23 17.89
C THR A 12 -19.03 20.44 18.63
N GLU A 13 -19.90 21.24 18.03
CA GLU A 13 -21.27 21.44 18.46
C GLU A 13 -22.19 21.34 17.23
N GLN A 14 -23.37 20.77 17.42
CA GLN A 14 -24.39 20.61 16.38
C GLN A 14 -25.72 21.22 16.81
N GLN A 15 -26.45 21.73 15.83
CA GLN A 15 -27.78 22.32 15.99
C GLN A 15 -28.72 21.78 14.91
N ARG A 16 -29.77 21.06 15.31
CA ARG A 16 -30.78 20.55 14.37
C ARG A 16 -31.65 21.69 13.83
N ASP A 17 -32.14 21.53 12.60
CA ASP A 17 -33.08 22.49 12.02
C ASP A 17 -34.31 22.69 12.93
N GLY A 18 -34.56 23.94 13.30
CA GLY A 18 -35.66 24.34 14.19
C GLY A 18 -35.38 24.25 15.70
N ALA A 19 -34.24 23.69 16.13
CA ALA A 19 -33.81 23.72 17.53
C ALA A 19 -32.96 24.97 17.80
N GLY A 20 -33.29 25.76 18.83
CA GLY A 20 -32.57 27.01 19.14
C GLY A 20 -31.23 26.83 19.89
N GLU A 21 -30.88 25.61 20.28
CA GLU A 21 -29.76 25.32 21.17
C GLU A 21 -28.67 24.48 20.49
N TRP A 22 -27.41 24.87 20.72
CA TRP A 22 -26.24 24.11 20.28
C TRP A 22 -25.94 23.01 21.30
N THR A 23 -25.78 21.78 20.81
CA THR A 23 -25.44 20.62 21.63
C THR A 23 -24.03 20.13 21.31
N PRO A 24 -23.23 19.72 22.30
CA PRO A 24 -21.92 19.12 22.05
C PRO A 24 -22.01 17.91 21.11
N GLY A 25 -21.07 17.80 20.17
CA GLY A 25 -20.94 16.72 19.21
C GLY A 25 -19.64 15.92 19.37
N HIS A 26 -19.44 14.92 18.50
CA HIS A 26 -18.20 14.13 18.45
C HIS A 26 -17.01 15.02 18.03
N ARG A 27 -15.80 14.72 18.52
CA ARG A 27 -14.61 15.49 18.14
C ARG A 27 -14.26 15.22 16.69
N LEU A 28 -14.18 16.25 15.88
CA LEU A 28 -13.60 16.10 14.55
C LEU A 28 -12.07 16.01 14.68
N ARG A 29 -11.48 14.87 14.31
CA ARG A 29 -10.04 14.77 14.06
C ARG A 29 -9.81 14.80 12.56
N VAL A 30 -8.98 15.75 12.12
CA VAL A 30 -8.73 15.94 10.69
C VAL A 30 -7.26 16.18 10.40
N ARG A 31 -6.75 15.43 9.43
CA ARG A 31 -5.47 15.66 8.74
C ARG A 31 -5.73 15.44 7.26
N PHE A 32 -5.41 16.42 6.42
CA PHE A 32 -5.62 16.28 5.00
C PHE A 32 -4.51 17.02 4.26
N GLU A 33 -3.63 16.25 3.61
CA GLU A 33 -2.45 16.73 2.89
C GLU A 33 -2.49 16.11 1.48
N PRO A 34 -3.02 16.82 0.46
CA PRO A 34 -3.10 16.32 -0.92
C PRO A 34 -1.74 16.44 -1.64
N GLY A 35 -0.70 15.84 -1.06
CA GLY A 35 0.70 15.96 -1.44
C GLY A 35 1.53 16.79 -0.46
N GLU A 36 0.98 17.88 0.06
CA GLU A 36 1.63 18.72 1.09
C GLU A 36 0.59 19.34 2.02
N ALA A 37 1.06 20.01 3.05
CA ALA A 37 0.21 20.77 3.96
C ALA A 37 -0.40 21.98 3.24
N VAL A 38 -1.73 22.04 3.16
CA VAL A 38 -2.43 23.18 2.56
C VAL A 38 -3.33 23.88 3.60
N PRO A 39 -3.39 25.22 3.61
CA PRO A 39 -4.32 25.96 4.46
C PRO A 39 -5.73 25.81 3.87
N LEU A 40 -6.45 24.78 4.33
CA LEU A 40 -7.79 24.48 3.85
C LEU A 40 -8.75 25.61 4.20
N VAL A 41 -9.50 26.09 3.21
CA VAL A 41 -10.66 26.97 3.43
C VAL A 41 -11.96 26.17 3.46
N GLN A 42 -11.99 25.01 2.79
CA GLN A 42 -13.15 24.14 2.74
C GLN A 42 -12.73 22.68 2.70
N LEU A 43 -13.46 21.84 3.43
CA LEU A 43 -13.36 20.39 3.38
C LEU A 43 -14.75 19.79 3.42
N GLY A 44 -15.05 18.86 2.52
CA GLY A 44 -16.30 18.11 2.53
C GLY A 44 -16.07 16.64 2.25
N TRP A 45 -16.82 15.77 2.91
CA TRP A 45 -16.72 14.33 2.72
C TRP A 45 -18.09 13.65 2.76
N ARG A 46 -18.18 12.50 2.09
CA ARG A 46 -19.29 11.55 2.21
C ARG A 46 -18.72 10.24 2.74
N ASP A 47 -19.35 9.67 3.75
CA ASP A 47 -18.94 8.38 4.31
C ASP A 47 -19.60 7.19 3.59
N LEU A 48 -19.09 5.98 3.87
CA LEU A 48 -19.57 4.73 3.31
C LEU A 48 -21.05 4.45 3.65
N ALA A 49 -21.53 4.93 4.80
CA ALA A 49 -22.93 4.83 5.21
C ALA A 49 -23.84 5.86 4.52
N GLY A 50 -23.26 6.82 3.78
CA GLY A 50 -23.95 7.82 3.00
C GLY A 50 -24.23 9.13 3.74
N ALA A 51 -23.69 9.33 4.95
CA ALA A 51 -23.70 10.62 5.61
C ALA A 51 -22.74 11.59 4.90
N GLU A 52 -23.08 12.87 4.90
CA GLU A 52 -22.31 13.93 4.24
C GLU A 52 -21.98 15.04 5.24
N SER A 53 -20.75 15.55 5.17
CA SER A 53 -20.31 16.70 5.95
C SER A 53 -19.63 17.70 5.02
N MET A 54 -19.85 18.99 5.26
CA MET A 54 -19.15 20.07 4.57
C MET A 54 -18.87 21.19 5.56
N ILE A 55 -17.60 21.54 5.71
CA ILE A 55 -17.12 22.57 6.64
C ILE A 55 -16.24 23.58 5.91
N GLY A 56 -16.33 24.83 6.36
CA GLY A 56 -15.41 25.91 6.02
C GLY A 56 -14.62 26.35 7.25
N PHE A 57 -13.31 26.47 7.11
CA PHE A 57 -12.42 26.91 8.18
C PHE A 57 -12.26 28.42 8.19
N ASP A 58 -11.96 28.99 9.34
CA ASP A 58 -11.35 30.33 9.41
C ASP A 58 -9.90 30.30 8.89
N PRO A 59 -9.30 31.46 8.54
CA PRO A 59 -7.95 31.51 7.96
C PRO A 59 -6.86 30.81 8.78
N ASP A 60 -6.98 30.81 10.12
CA ASP A 60 -6.02 30.19 11.02
C ASP A 60 -6.32 28.69 11.31
N MET A 61 -7.39 28.16 10.71
CA MET A 61 -7.93 26.80 10.95
C MET A 61 -8.14 26.50 12.45
N THR A 62 -8.53 27.52 13.23
CA THR A 62 -8.85 27.39 14.65
C THR A 62 -10.33 27.19 14.90
N THR A 63 -11.18 27.53 13.93
CA THR A 63 -12.62 27.31 13.99
C THR A 63 -13.15 26.84 12.64
N PHE A 64 -14.30 26.17 12.64
CA PHE A 64 -15.02 25.88 11.41
C PHE A 64 -16.52 26.05 11.61
N THR A 65 -17.23 26.29 10.51
CA THR A 65 -18.69 26.22 10.42
C THR A 65 -19.10 25.42 9.20
N GLY A 66 -20.25 24.76 9.24
CA GLY A 66 -20.66 23.86 8.18
C GLY A 66 -22.01 23.20 8.42
N MET A 67 -22.28 22.17 7.65
CA MET A 67 -23.45 21.32 7.79
C MET A 67 -23.07 19.85 7.78
N ARG A 68 -23.86 19.05 8.48
CA ARG A 68 -23.81 17.59 8.46
C ARG A 68 -25.19 17.06 8.10
N ILE A 69 -25.24 16.08 7.20
CA ILE A 69 -26.42 15.33 6.81
C ILE A 69 -26.15 13.87 7.20
N ALA A 70 -26.96 13.32 8.10
CA ALA A 70 -26.87 11.92 8.49
C ALA A 70 -27.30 11.00 7.34
N SER A 71 -26.96 9.71 7.43
CA SER A 71 -27.33 8.71 6.41
C SER A 71 -28.85 8.53 6.23
N ASP A 72 -29.64 8.90 7.24
CA ASP A 72 -31.11 8.93 7.19
C ASP A 72 -31.69 10.21 6.56
N GLY A 73 -30.83 11.14 6.12
CA GLY A 73 -31.20 12.42 5.50
C GLY A 73 -31.41 13.57 6.49
N THR A 74 -31.24 13.37 7.80
CA THR A 74 -31.38 14.43 8.80
C THR A 74 -30.23 15.43 8.72
N SER A 75 -30.53 16.72 8.56
CA SER A 75 -29.54 17.81 8.53
C SER A 75 -29.36 18.50 9.89
N CYS A 76 -28.13 18.93 10.17
CA CYS A 76 -27.83 19.86 11.25
C CYS A 76 -26.73 20.86 10.85
N ALA A 77 -26.83 22.07 11.41
CA ALA A 77 -25.70 23.00 11.41
C ALA A 77 -24.62 22.47 12.34
N TRP A 78 -23.37 22.62 11.94
CA TRP A 78 -22.22 22.06 12.63
C TRP A 78 -21.11 23.10 12.74
N ARG A 79 -20.48 23.19 13.91
CA ARG A 79 -19.35 24.08 14.14
C ARG A 79 -18.32 23.42 15.02
N GLY A 80 -17.07 23.88 14.93
CA GLY A 80 -16.01 23.40 15.80
C GLY A 80 -15.04 24.48 16.21
N ARG A 81 -14.42 24.26 17.36
CA ARG A 81 -13.29 25.04 17.87
C ARG A 81 -12.12 24.13 18.14
N LEU A 82 -10.93 24.53 17.71
CA LEU A 82 -9.70 23.77 17.86
C LEU A 82 -9.41 23.54 19.35
N ALA A 83 -9.28 22.28 19.70
CA ALA A 83 -8.99 21.79 21.04
C ALA A 83 -7.51 21.51 21.24
N GLY A 84 -6.83 21.10 20.17
CA GLY A 84 -5.43 20.70 20.18
C GLY A 84 -4.96 20.19 18.83
N ARG A 85 -3.66 19.93 18.78
CA ARG A 85 -2.93 19.41 17.63
C ARG A 85 -2.21 18.14 18.08
N LEU A 86 -2.41 17.03 17.37
CA LEU A 86 -1.80 15.74 17.68
C LEU A 86 -0.79 15.36 16.59
N PRO A 87 0.53 15.41 16.87
CA PRO A 87 1.55 15.10 15.86
C PRO A 87 1.58 13.61 15.50
N ASP A 88 1.27 12.72 16.45
CA ASP A 88 1.45 11.28 16.31
C ASP A 88 0.18 10.49 15.95
N LEU A 89 -0.92 11.16 15.56
CA LEU A 89 -2.13 10.43 15.20
C LEU A 89 -1.95 9.78 13.82
N PRO A 90 -1.94 8.44 13.71
CA PRO A 90 -1.79 7.77 12.43
C PRO A 90 -2.97 8.08 11.52
N GLY A 91 -2.70 8.37 10.26
CA GLY A 91 -3.69 8.55 9.19
C GLY A 91 -3.36 7.64 8.00
N HIS A 92 -4.25 7.61 7.01
CA HIS A 92 -4.04 6.87 5.79
C HIS A 92 -3.07 7.61 4.86
N ARG A 93 -2.09 6.88 4.31
CA ARG A 93 -1.12 7.38 3.33
C ARG A 93 -1.36 6.69 1.99
N PHE A 94 -1.38 7.47 0.93
CA PHE A 94 -1.52 6.95 -0.43
C PHE A 94 -0.39 7.45 -1.31
N ARG A 95 0.26 6.54 -2.01
CA ARG A 95 1.26 6.83 -3.02
C ARG A 95 0.58 7.29 -4.30
N ALA A 96 0.83 8.54 -4.70
CA ALA A 96 0.20 9.13 -5.88
C ALA A 96 0.78 8.55 -7.19
N GLU A 97 -0.08 8.26 -8.17
CA GLU A 97 0.29 7.76 -9.49
C GLU A 97 0.68 8.92 -10.42
N GLY A 98 1.96 8.98 -10.84
CA GLY A 98 2.43 9.89 -11.89
C GLY A 98 3.78 10.57 -11.61
N GLY A 99 4.86 9.96 -12.09
CA GLY A 99 6.19 10.58 -12.28
C GLY A 99 7.01 10.85 -11.01
N LYS A 100 8.34 10.74 -11.11
CA LYS A 100 9.31 11.09 -10.06
C LYS A 100 8.92 12.39 -9.36
N GLY A 101 8.60 12.33 -8.06
CA GLY A 101 8.15 13.47 -7.25
C GLY A 101 6.65 13.55 -6.95
N GLY A 102 5.84 12.53 -7.27
CA GLY A 102 4.43 12.46 -6.89
C GLY A 102 4.25 12.42 -5.36
N ARG A 103 3.99 13.57 -4.74
CA ARG A 103 3.80 13.67 -3.29
C ARG A 103 2.54 12.92 -2.81
N ASP A 104 2.67 12.21 -1.70
CA ASP A 104 1.65 11.32 -1.16
C ASP A 104 0.43 12.08 -0.62
N LEU A 105 -0.76 11.47 -0.76
CA LEU A 105 -1.94 11.93 -0.03
C LEU A 105 -1.87 11.40 1.41
N ARG A 106 -1.96 12.29 2.40
CA ARG A 106 -2.22 11.90 3.80
C ARG A 106 -3.63 12.31 4.21
N LEU A 107 -4.38 11.37 4.77
CA LEU A 107 -5.79 11.51 5.08
C LEU A 107 -6.14 10.92 6.45
N LEU A 108 -6.74 11.73 7.30
CA LEU A 108 -7.44 11.34 8.51
C LEU A 108 -8.70 12.19 8.58
N ILE A 109 -9.86 11.55 8.60
CA ILE A 109 -11.14 12.20 8.87
C ILE A 109 -11.89 11.29 9.84
N GLU A 110 -11.95 11.69 11.11
CA GLU A 110 -12.73 11.02 12.14
C GLU A 110 -13.74 12.01 12.69
N ASP A 111 -15.01 11.81 12.35
CA ASP A 111 -16.09 12.75 12.67
C ASP A 111 -17.24 12.10 13.45
N GLY A 112 -17.09 10.84 13.86
CA GLY A 112 -18.18 10.06 14.41
C GLY A 112 -18.88 9.11 13.41
N GLY A 113 -18.54 9.16 12.12
CA GLY A 113 -19.17 8.38 11.05
C GLY A 113 -18.39 7.15 10.60
N ALA A 114 -18.83 6.58 9.47
CA ALA A 114 -18.12 5.53 8.75
C ALA A 114 -16.90 6.11 7.99
N PRO A 115 -16.01 5.28 7.41
CA PRO A 115 -14.91 5.78 6.59
C PRO A 115 -15.40 6.67 5.43
N ALA A 116 -14.69 7.77 5.17
CA ALA A 116 -14.95 8.66 4.05
C ALA A 116 -14.71 7.95 2.70
N VAL A 117 -15.69 7.92 1.81
CA VAL A 117 -15.55 7.35 0.45
C VAL A 117 -15.43 8.40 -0.65
N ARG A 118 -15.74 9.66 -0.32
CA ARG A 118 -15.54 10.80 -1.22
C ARG A 118 -15.08 11.99 -0.40
N VAL A 119 -14.07 12.71 -0.87
CA VAL A 119 -13.53 13.91 -0.24
C VAL A 119 -13.38 15.01 -1.28
N ASN A 120 -13.77 16.23 -0.93
CA ASN A 120 -13.59 17.44 -1.73
C ASN A 120 -12.92 18.49 -0.86
N TRP A 121 -12.01 19.26 -1.43
CA TRP A 121 -11.30 20.29 -0.69
C TRP A 121 -11.03 21.52 -1.57
N ALA A 122 -10.83 22.65 -0.89
CA ALA A 122 -10.29 23.87 -1.47
C ALA A 122 -9.36 24.54 -0.44
N ASP A 123 -8.28 25.15 -0.92
CA ASP A 123 -7.34 25.94 -0.11
C ASP A 123 -7.47 27.45 -0.35
N GLY A 124 -6.78 28.22 0.49
CA GLY A 124 -6.78 29.68 0.46
C GLY A 124 -6.14 30.30 -0.79
N GLU A 125 -5.41 29.52 -1.58
CA GLU A 125 -4.76 29.98 -2.81
C GLU A 125 -5.66 29.80 -4.05
N GLY A 126 -6.81 29.13 -3.89
CA GLY A 126 -7.75 28.86 -4.97
C GLY A 126 -7.51 27.52 -5.67
N SER A 127 -6.64 26.68 -5.12
CA SER A 127 -6.42 25.31 -5.56
C SER A 127 -7.37 24.37 -4.80
N GLY A 128 -7.58 23.16 -5.32
CA GLY A 128 -8.54 22.22 -4.75
C GLY A 128 -8.69 20.94 -5.55
N GLY A 129 -9.70 20.16 -5.21
CA GLY A 129 -9.98 18.92 -5.92
C GLY A 129 -11.10 18.07 -5.33
N SER A 130 -11.28 16.91 -5.96
CA SER A 130 -12.24 15.90 -5.56
C SER A 130 -11.61 14.53 -5.76
N ILE A 131 -11.69 13.67 -4.74
CA ILE A 131 -11.24 12.28 -4.80
C ILE A 131 -12.35 11.35 -4.32
N VAL A 132 -12.40 10.17 -4.93
CA VAL A 132 -13.15 9.01 -4.47
C VAL A 132 -12.14 8.03 -3.87
N LEU A 133 -12.42 7.59 -2.66
CA LEU A 133 -11.62 6.62 -1.93
C LEU A 133 -12.26 5.24 -2.13
N ARG A 134 -11.47 4.29 -2.62
CA ARG A 134 -11.85 2.89 -2.73
C ARG A 134 -11.46 2.20 -1.43
N THR A 135 -12.45 1.72 -0.68
CA THR A 135 -12.22 0.80 0.43
C THR A 135 -12.11 -0.62 -0.09
N VAL A 136 -11.21 -1.41 0.48
CA VAL A 136 -11.20 -2.86 0.33
C VAL A 136 -11.69 -3.46 1.63
N ASP A 137 -12.69 -4.32 1.52
CA ASP A 137 -12.95 -5.34 2.54
C ASP A 137 -11.74 -6.25 2.51
N LEU A 138 -10.98 -6.30 3.61
CA LEU A 138 -9.70 -7.01 3.64
C LEU A 138 -9.82 -8.52 3.37
N ASP A 139 -11.01 -9.08 3.14
CA ASP A 139 -11.24 -10.27 2.30
C ASP A 139 -12.67 -10.24 1.68
N GLY A 140 -12.78 -10.05 0.36
CA GLY A 140 -13.91 -10.49 -0.49
C GLY A 140 -15.38 -10.21 -0.08
N VAL A 141 -15.95 -9.10 -0.59
CA VAL A 141 -17.39 -8.90 -0.94
C VAL A 141 -18.44 -9.41 0.07
N GLY A 142 -18.82 -8.53 1.00
CA GLY A 142 -20.17 -8.40 1.58
C GLY A 142 -20.54 -9.34 2.72
N ASN A 143 -20.93 -8.78 3.88
CA ASN A 143 -21.51 -9.42 5.09
C ASN A 143 -20.89 -10.72 5.63
N ALA A 144 -19.88 -11.31 4.97
CA ALA A 144 -19.19 -12.54 5.35
C ALA A 144 -18.09 -12.30 6.41
N ASP A 145 -17.71 -11.04 6.61
CA ASP A 145 -16.71 -10.64 7.61
C ASP A 145 -17.31 -10.33 8.98
N GLU A 146 -18.62 -10.17 9.07
CA GLU A 146 -19.28 -10.06 10.36
C GLU A 146 -19.30 -11.45 11.01
N ILE A 147 -18.72 -11.52 12.20
CA ILE A 147 -18.59 -12.76 12.98
C ILE A 147 -19.36 -12.67 14.30
N THR A 148 -20.29 -11.72 14.41
CA THR A 148 -21.17 -11.60 15.58
C THR A 148 -22.06 -12.83 15.74
N ASP A 149 -22.43 -13.49 14.65
CA ASP A 149 -23.20 -14.74 14.63
C ASP A 149 -22.43 -15.92 15.26
N LYS A 150 -21.09 -15.82 15.36
CA LYS A 150 -20.23 -16.77 16.06
C LYS A 150 -20.26 -16.62 17.58
N VAL A 151 -20.95 -15.62 18.14
CA VAL A 151 -21.09 -15.48 19.60
C VAL A 151 -22.06 -16.56 20.12
N SER A 152 -21.52 -17.51 20.88
CA SER A 152 -22.28 -18.57 21.55
C SER A 152 -22.86 -18.15 22.91
N GLY A 153 -22.32 -17.11 23.53
CA GLY A 153 -22.78 -16.63 24.82
C GLY A 153 -22.32 -15.21 25.12
N VAL A 154 -23.16 -14.46 25.84
CA VAL A 154 -22.85 -13.13 26.32
C VAL A 154 -23.17 -13.02 27.81
N ARG A 155 -22.30 -12.37 28.57
CA ARG A 155 -22.45 -12.08 29.99
C ARG A 155 -22.18 -10.60 30.24
N ALA A 156 -22.89 -10.04 31.21
CA ALA A 156 -22.62 -8.70 31.71
C ALA A 156 -22.27 -8.74 33.20
N GLY A 157 -21.52 -7.76 33.69
CA GLY A 157 -21.31 -7.56 35.12
C GLY A 157 -22.59 -7.10 35.86
N ASN A 158 -23.48 -6.38 35.19
CA ASN A 158 -24.85 -6.06 35.59
C ASN A 158 -25.77 -5.92 34.38
N GLU A 159 -27.06 -6.17 34.57
CA GLU A 159 -28.10 -5.97 33.56
C GLU A 159 -29.46 -5.72 34.22
N TYR A 160 -30.36 -5.04 33.51
CA TYR A 160 -31.70 -4.72 34.02
C TYR A 160 -32.75 -5.74 33.56
N ALA A 161 -32.60 -6.98 34.07
CA ALA A 161 -33.43 -8.12 33.68
C ALA A 161 -34.94 -7.91 33.90
N ALA A 162 -35.35 -7.14 34.92
CA ALA A 162 -36.76 -6.87 35.19
C ALA A 162 -37.46 -6.06 34.08
N ALA A 163 -36.70 -5.28 33.31
CA ALA A 163 -37.19 -4.56 32.13
C ALA A 163 -36.89 -5.28 30.81
N GLY A 164 -36.28 -6.47 30.87
CA GLY A 164 -35.82 -7.20 29.68
C GLY A 164 -34.61 -6.55 28.99
N GLU A 165 -33.91 -5.62 29.64
CA GLU A 165 -32.76 -4.91 29.06
C GLU A 165 -31.45 -5.65 29.37
N ILE A 166 -31.33 -6.84 28.79
CA ILE A 166 -30.29 -7.85 29.09
C ILE A 166 -29.20 -7.89 28.02
N ALA A 167 -28.05 -8.47 28.35
CA ALA A 167 -26.88 -8.50 27.48
C ALA A 167 -27.12 -9.22 26.15
N ALA A 168 -28.01 -10.23 26.13
CA ALA A 168 -28.41 -10.97 24.93
C ALA A 168 -28.99 -10.07 23.83
N ASN A 169 -29.63 -8.95 24.21
CA ASN A 169 -30.23 -8.01 23.25
C ASN A 169 -29.19 -7.36 22.33
N LEU A 170 -27.92 -7.30 22.75
CA LEU A 170 -26.84 -6.68 21.99
C LEU A 170 -26.51 -7.41 20.68
N LEU A 171 -26.92 -8.67 20.56
CA LEU A 171 -26.64 -9.50 19.39
C LEU A 171 -27.76 -9.43 18.35
N ASP A 172 -28.96 -9.01 18.72
CA ASP A 172 -30.13 -8.96 17.83
C ASP A 172 -30.16 -7.68 16.96
N ASP A 173 -30.84 -7.74 15.82
CA ASP A 173 -31.11 -6.62 14.92
C ASP A 173 -32.34 -5.80 15.35
N ALA A 174 -33.09 -6.27 16.35
CA ALA A 174 -34.14 -5.50 17.02
C ALA A 174 -33.60 -4.21 17.71
N SER A 175 -34.46 -3.22 17.91
CA SER A 175 -34.13 -1.95 18.60
C SER A 175 -34.12 -2.06 20.14
N THR A 176 -33.93 -3.28 20.65
CA THR A 176 -33.78 -3.59 22.08
C THR A 176 -32.40 -3.20 22.59
N LYS A 177 -32.22 -3.11 23.92
CA LYS A 177 -30.96 -2.64 24.53
C LYS A 177 -30.52 -3.48 25.72
N TRP A 178 -29.26 -3.37 26.05
CA TRP A 178 -28.72 -3.73 27.36
C TRP A 178 -28.57 -2.46 28.21
N LEU A 179 -28.91 -2.56 29.49
CA LEU A 179 -28.71 -1.50 30.48
C LEU A 179 -28.05 -2.08 31.73
N SER A 180 -26.88 -1.54 32.07
CA SER A 180 -26.28 -1.66 33.40
C SER A 180 -26.77 -0.54 34.31
N ARG A 181 -27.07 -0.88 35.56
CA ARG A 181 -27.41 0.08 36.63
C ARG A 181 -26.15 0.68 37.29
N ARG A 182 -25.02 0.63 36.58
CA ARG A 182 -23.72 1.18 36.96
C ARG A 182 -23.22 2.09 35.86
N ASP A 183 -22.41 3.07 36.23
CA ASP A 183 -21.74 4.02 35.32
C ASP A 183 -20.50 3.42 34.63
N SER A 184 -20.02 2.28 35.13
CA SER A 184 -18.92 1.48 34.64
C SER A 184 -19.25 0.01 34.81
N ASP A 185 -18.98 -0.79 33.80
CA ASP A 185 -19.30 -2.22 33.79
C ASP A 185 -18.55 -2.95 32.68
N TRP A 186 -18.79 -4.24 32.52
CA TRP A 186 -18.21 -5.02 31.43
C TRP A 186 -19.21 -5.96 30.76
N LEU A 187 -18.92 -6.26 29.50
CA LEU A 187 -19.57 -7.29 28.69
C LEU A 187 -18.52 -8.32 28.28
N GLU A 188 -18.85 -9.60 28.37
CA GLU A 188 -18.00 -10.70 27.93
C GLU A 188 -18.74 -11.56 26.91
N PHE A 189 -18.09 -11.82 25.79
CA PHE A 189 -18.61 -12.58 24.67
C PHE A 189 -17.78 -13.85 24.50
N THR A 190 -18.46 -14.99 24.37
CA THR A 190 -17.82 -16.29 24.11
C THR A 190 -18.10 -16.70 22.67
N MET A 191 -17.05 -16.98 21.92
CA MET A 191 -17.13 -17.40 20.52
C MET A 191 -17.27 -18.92 20.41
N VAL A 192 -17.98 -19.42 19.39
CA VAL A 192 -18.09 -20.87 19.11
C VAL A 192 -16.74 -21.49 18.74
N GLU A 193 -15.84 -20.69 18.18
CA GLU A 193 -14.48 -21.06 17.77
C GLU A 193 -13.54 -19.84 17.96
N PRO A 194 -12.21 -20.03 18.04
CA PRO A 194 -11.26 -18.92 18.06
C PRO A 194 -11.36 -18.06 16.79
N VAL A 195 -11.50 -16.74 16.94
CA VAL A 195 -11.68 -15.80 15.82
C VAL A 195 -10.69 -14.64 15.87
N HIS A 196 -10.25 -14.17 14.71
CA HIS A 196 -9.54 -12.90 14.58
C HIS A 196 -10.54 -11.76 14.63
N ILE A 197 -10.22 -10.68 15.35
CA ILE A 197 -11.04 -9.46 15.39
C ILE A 197 -10.18 -8.32 14.87
N ARG A 198 -10.67 -7.66 13.82
CA ARG A 198 -10.01 -6.51 13.20
C ARG A 198 -10.84 -5.23 13.34
N ARG A 199 -12.14 -5.36 13.57
CA ARG A 199 -13.06 -4.25 13.82
C ARG A 199 -14.18 -4.68 14.75
N TYR A 200 -14.70 -3.73 15.51
CA TYR A 200 -15.95 -3.87 16.24
C TYR A 200 -16.79 -2.60 16.09
N ALA A 201 -18.10 -2.74 16.18
CA ALA A 201 -19.01 -1.62 16.17
C ALA A 201 -19.90 -1.61 17.42
N LEU A 202 -20.08 -0.44 18.00
CA LEU A 202 -21.02 -0.19 19.10
C LEU A 202 -22.17 0.65 18.59
N VAL A 203 -23.40 0.32 18.97
CA VAL A 203 -24.58 1.10 18.59
C VAL A 203 -25.22 1.71 19.84
N SER A 204 -25.42 3.02 19.80
CA SER A 204 -26.04 3.77 20.89
C SER A 204 -27.50 3.36 21.11
N ALA A 205 -27.96 3.41 22.36
CA ALA A 205 -29.35 3.05 22.69
C ALA A 205 -30.34 4.18 22.36
N ASN A 206 -31.63 3.94 22.68
CA ASN A 206 -32.77 4.73 22.21
C ASN A 206 -33.04 6.04 22.96
N ASP A 207 -32.58 6.21 24.22
CA ASP A 207 -33.05 7.27 25.12
C ASP A 207 -31.97 8.29 25.56
N PHE A 208 -31.23 8.02 26.64
CA PHE A 208 -30.36 9.00 27.31
C PHE A 208 -28.89 8.86 26.87
N SER A 209 -28.38 9.87 26.17
CA SER A 209 -26.98 9.93 25.73
C SER A 209 -25.97 9.90 26.88
N ASP A 210 -26.34 10.41 28.06
CA ASP A 210 -25.45 10.46 29.23
C ASP A 210 -25.08 9.06 29.76
N ARG A 211 -25.86 8.04 29.36
CA ARG A 211 -25.61 6.63 29.67
C ARG A 211 -24.75 5.93 28.61
N ASP A 212 -24.42 6.58 27.51
CA ASP A 212 -23.59 5.93 26.50
C ASP A 212 -22.14 5.80 27.01
N PRO A 213 -21.43 4.72 26.63
CA PRO A 213 -20.02 4.57 26.90
C PRO A 213 -19.20 5.74 26.36
N ARG A 214 -18.23 6.21 27.15
CA ARG A 214 -17.31 7.29 26.81
C ARG A 214 -15.87 6.80 26.73
N ASP A 215 -15.47 5.98 27.70
CA ASP A 215 -14.14 5.39 27.81
C ASP A 215 -14.29 3.87 28.00
N TRP A 216 -13.54 3.08 27.24
CA TRP A 216 -13.56 1.62 27.35
C TRP A 216 -12.31 0.95 26.83
N VAL A 217 -12.13 -0.31 27.21
CA VAL A 217 -11.06 -1.18 26.75
C VAL A 217 -11.68 -2.46 26.17
N LEU A 218 -11.31 -2.81 24.94
CA LEU A 218 -11.61 -4.13 24.36
C LEU A 218 -10.43 -5.07 24.60
N LYS A 219 -10.71 -6.28 25.08
CA LYS A 219 -9.71 -7.31 25.36
C LYS A 219 -10.07 -8.64 24.72
N GLY A 220 -9.06 -9.41 24.34
CA GLY A 220 -9.16 -10.78 23.83
C GLY A 220 -8.49 -11.78 24.76
N SER A 221 -9.04 -13.00 24.83
CA SER A 221 -8.46 -14.11 25.59
C SER A 221 -8.70 -15.45 24.90
N ALA A 222 -7.70 -16.32 24.89
CA ALA A 222 -7.82 -17.69 24.41
C ALA A 222 -8.41 -18.64 25.48
N ASP A 223 -8.20 -18.33 26.76
CA ASP A 223 -8.48 -19.23 27.90
C ASP A 223 -9.51 -18.67 28.91
N GLY A 224 -9.96 -17.43 28.72
CA GLY A 224 -10.87 -16.71 29.62
C GLY A 224 -10.22 -16.19 30.90
N ARG A 225 -8.91 -16.37 31.07
CA ARG A 225 -8.15 -16.02 32.29
C ARG A 225 -7.10 -14.96 32.00
N THR A 226 -6.35 -15.13 30.92
CA THR A 226 -5.29 -14.22 30.49
C THR A 226 -5.82 -13.32 29.39
N TRP A 227 -5.82 -12.01 29.63
CA TRP A 227 -6.45 -11.04 28.74
C TRP A 227 -5.41 -10.13 28.10
N VAL A 228 -5.47 -10.01 26.78
CA VAL A 228 -4.66 -9.10 25.96
C VAL A 228 -5.53 -7.91 25.57
N THR A 229 -5.02 -6.69 25.72
CA THR A 229 -5.72 -5.49 25.26
C THR A 229 -5.66 -5.42 23.73
N LEU A 230 -6.83 -5.34 23.10
CA LEU A 230 -6.97 -5.18 21.65
C LEU A 230 -7.15 -3.71 21.27
N ASP A 231 -7.94 -2.96 22.04
CA ASP A 231 -8.20 -1.56 21.78
C ASP A 231 -8.49 -0.79 23.08
N THR A 232 -8.17 0.51 23.10
CA THR A 232 -8.44 1.44 24.21
C THR A 232 -8.99 2.74 23.64
N CYS A 233 -10.29 2.97 23.89
CA CYS A 233 -11.01 4.15 23.44
C CYS A 233 -11.25 5.11 24.61
N SER A 234 -11.13 6.42 24.34
CA SER A 234 -11.36 7.45 25.36
C SER A 234 -11.97 8.71 24.76
N ALA A 235 -12.81 9.39 25.56
CA ALA A 235 -13.54 10.59 25.21
C ALA A 235 -14.43 10.45 23.96
N GLU A 236 -14.98 9.25 23.75
CA GLU A 236 -15.92 8.97 22.67
C GLU A 236 -17.34 9.47 23.00
N PHE A 237 -18.13 9.67 21.95
CA PHE A 237 -19.50 10.19 22.06
C PHE A 237 -20.35 9.70 20.88
N PHE A 238 -21.64 9.45 21.13
CA PHE A 238 -22.61 9.05 20.11
C PHE A 238 -23.55 10.23 19.77
N PRO A 239 -23.37 10.91 18.62
CA PRO A 239 -24.10 12.13 18.28
C PRO A 239 -25.59 11.93 17.95
N GLY A 240 -26.04 10.68 17.86
CA GLY A 240 -27.42 10.28 17.61
C GLY A 240 -27.79 9.00 18.35
N ARG A 241 -29.08 8.69 18.39
CA ARG A 241 -29.61 7.42 18.95
C ARG A 241 -29.65 6.36 17.86
N HIS A 242 -29.45 5.09 18.23
CA HIS A 242 -29.33 3.99 17.27
C HIS A 242 -28.22 4.20 16.23
N LEU A 243 -27.22 5.02 16.60
CA LEU A 243 -26.11 5.32 15.71
C LEU A 243 -25.00 4.30 15.94
N SER A 244 -24.59 3.63 14.86
CA SER A 244 -23.44 2.73 14.86
C SER A 244 -22.14 3.52 14.80
N ARG A 245 -21.16 3.09 15.59
CA ARG A 245 -19.80 3.61 15.61
C ARG A 245 -18.82 2.45 15.45
N ASP A 246 -17.93 2.59 14.49
CA ASP A 246 -16.91 1.59 14.14
C ASP A 246 -15.56 1.92 14.77
N PHE A 247 -14.88 0.88 15.26
CA PHE A 247 -13.60 0.95 15.92
C PHE A 247 -12.68 -0.14 15.37
N HIS A 248 -11.46 0.23 15.00
CA HIS A 248 -10.52 -0.65 14.33
C HIS A 248 -9.42 -1.10 15.28
N ILE A 249 -9.05 -2.37 15.18
CA ILE A 249 -7.99 -2.99 15.97
C ILE A 249 -6.74 -3.05 15.09
N THR A 250 -5.64 -2.50 15.58
CA THR A 250 -4.35 -2.46 14.86
C THR A 250 -3.26 -3.15 15.67
N GLY A 251 -2.19 -3.56 14.97
CA GLY A 251 -1.03 -4.22 15.57
C GLY A 251 -1.20 -5.73 15.79
N PRO A 252 -0.15 -6.40 16.32
CA PRO A 252 -0.03 -7.87 16.31
C PRO A 252 -1.12 -8.61 17.10
N ALA A 253 -1.76 -7.93 18.06
CA ALA A 253 -2.88 -8.51 18.82
C ALA A 253 -4.07 -8.83 17.90
N ALA A 254 -4.22 -8.10 16.78
CA ALA A 254 -5.29 -8.33 15.80
C ALA A 254 -5.07 -9.61 14.95
N ASP A 255 -3.86 -10.17 14.96
CA ASP A 255 -3.48 -11.41 14.26
C ASP A 255 -3.59 -12.65 15.13
N THR A 256 -3.97 -12.48 16.39
CA THR A 256 -4.19 -13.60 17.32
C THR A 256 -5.67 -13.97 17.34
N PRO A 257 -6.04 -15.26 17.21
CA PRO A 257 -7.42 -15.68 17.34
C PRO A 257 -7.83 -15.80 18.82
N TYR A 258 -9.02 -15.29 19.16
CA TYR A 258 -9.55 -15.27 20.53
C TYR A 258 -10.87 -16.03 20.64
N THR A 259 -11.02 -16.75 21.75
CA THR A 259 -12.27 -17.47 22.10
C THR A 259 -13.19 -16.59 22.96
N TYR A 260 -12.60 -15.69 23.75
CA TYR A 260 -13.32 -14.79 24.64
C TYR A 260 -12.96 -13.35 24.33
N LEU A 261 -13.96 -12.49 24.24
CA LEU A 261 -13.79 -11.03 24.15
C LEU A 261 -14.41 -10.37 25.37
N ARG A 262 -13.79 -9.30 25.86
CA ARG A 262 -14.33 -8.49 26.95
C ARG A 262 -14.26 -7.01 26.61
N LEU A 263 -15.40 -6.35 26.70
CA LEU A 263 -15.54 -4.91 26.56
C LEU A 263 -15.76 -4.31 27.95
N GLU A 264 -14.77 -3.59 28.46
CA GLU A 264 -14.78 -2.99 29.80
C GLU A 264 -15.03 -1.48 29.69
N PHE A 265 -16.23 -1.03 30.06
CA PHE A 265 -16.58 0.39 30.12
C PHE A 265 -16.05 0.99 31.42
N THR A 266 -15.05 1.86 31.30
CA THR A 266 -14.41 2.53 32.45
C THR A 266 -15.09 3.85 32.78
N ARG A 267 -15.79 4.46 31.80
CA ARG A 267 -16.56 5.69 32.00
C ARG A 267 -17.69 5.82 30.97
N ASN A 268 -18.81 6.43 31.37
CA ASN A 268 -19.89 6.86 30.48
C ASN A 268 -19.96 8.40 30.37
N CYS A 269 -20.96 8.91 29.65
CA CYS A 269 -21.15 10.34 29.42
C CYS A 269 -21.69 11.14 30.63
N GLY A 270 -21.83 10.54 31.82
CA GLY A 270 -22.12 11.26 33.07
C GLY A 270 -23.33 10.74 33.87
N ALA A 271 -24.04 9.71 33.40
CA ALA A 271 -25.13 9.09 34.13
C ALA A 271 -24.65 8.04 35.15
N SER A 272 -25.54 7.57 36.03
CA SER A 272 -25.26 6.44 36.95
C SER A 272 -25.48 5.06 36.33
N GLU A 273 -25.81 5.01 35.05
CA GLU A 273 -26.22 3.81 34.30
C GLU A 273 -25.50 3.81 32.95
N THR A 274 -25.19 2.65 32.39
CA THR A 274 -24.50 2.51 31.09
C THR A 274 -25.31 1.63 30.16
N GLN A 275 -25.44 2.01 28.88
CA GLN A 275 -26.28 1.30 27.93
C GLN A 275 -25.68 1.17 26.53
N LEU A 276 -26.11 0.13 25.82
CA LEU A 276 -25.87 -0.05 24.38
C LEU A 276 -27.06 -0.77 23.74
N SER A 277 -27.34 -0.46 22.48
CA SER A 277 -28.32 -1.22 21.70
C SER A 277 -27.69 -2.47 21.10
N ARG A 278 -26.42 -2.39 20.69
CA ARG A 278 -25.80 -3.45 19.89
C ARG A 278 -24.28 -3.45 19.99
N VAL A 279 -23.71 -4.63 19.82
CA VAL A 279 -22.29 -4.85 19.56
C VAL A 279 -22.16 -5.75 18.33
N ARG A 280 -21.25 -5.41 17.43
CA ARG A 280 -20.95 -6.19 16.22
C ARG A 280 -19.44 -6.41 16.13
N PHE A 281 -19.03 -7.61 15.75
CA PHE A 281 -17.62 -8.00 15.61
C PHE A 281 -17.31 -8.40 14.18
N PHE A 282 -16.13 -8.03 13.70
CA PHE A 282 -15.73 -8.26 12.32
C PHE A 282 -14.31 -8.82 12.25
N SER A 283 -14.12 -9.87 11.44
CA SER A 283 -12.84 -10.52 11.20
C SER A 283 -11.96 -9.77 10.20
N ALA A 284 -12.55 -8.90 9.38
CA ALA A 284 -11.82 -8.02 8.46
C ALA A 284 -11.87 -6.56 8.93
N GLY A 285 -10.79 -5.82 8.66
CA GLY A 285 -10.77 -4.36 8.77
C GLY A 285 -11.25 -3.72 7.46
N HIS A 286 -11.69 -2.45 7.53
CA HIS A 286 -11.75 -1.63 6.32
C HIS A 286 -10.46 -0.81 6.25
N THR A 287 -9.76 -0.93 5.14
CA THR A 287 -8.71 0.03 4.77
C THR A 287 -9.04 0.62 3.41
N TYR A 288 -8.51 1.81 3.14
CA TYR A 288 -8.51 2.30 1.77
C TYR A 288 -7.48 1.51 0.96
N GLU A 289 -7.81 1.15 -0.27
CA GLU A 289 -6.91 0.49 -1.23
C GLU A 289 -6.30 1.50 -2.19
N ALA A 290 -7.07 2.52 -2.56
CA ALA A 290 -6.67 3.51 -3.53
C ALA A 290 -7.60 4.72 -3.49
N PHE A 291 -7.18 5.80 -4.13
CA PHE A 291 -8.05 6.92 -4.46
C PHE A 291 -7.93 7.25 -5.95
N ALA A 292 -8.97 7.88 -6.50
CA ALA A 292 -8.96 8.44 -7.84
C ALA A 292 -9.88 9.64 -7.92
N GLY A 293 -9.51 10.62 -8.74
CA GLY A 293 -10.26 11.85 -8.92
C GLY A 293 -9.46 12.88 -9.69
N HIS A 294 -9.60 14.14 -9.30
CA HIS A 294 -8.89 15.24 -9.93
C HIS A 294 -8.46 16.29 -8.90
N ARG A 295 -7.43 17.05 -9.26
CA ARG A 295 -7.00 18.26 -8.56
C ARG A 295 -6.82 19.40 -9.55
N TYR A 296 -6.90 20.63 -9.10
CA TYR A 296 -6.66 21.81 -9.90
C TYR A 296 -5.88 22.85 -9.08
N ALA A 297 -4.99 23.57 -9.75
CA ALA A 297 -4.40 24.78 -9.23
C ALA A 297 -5.23 26.00 -9.64
N ALA A 298 -5.05 27.11 -8.93
CA ALA A 298 -5.75 28.37 -9.24
C ALA A 298 -5.54 28.80 -10.70
N GLY A 299 -6.64 28.87 -11.47
CA GLY A 299 -6.59 29.27 -12.88
C GLY A 299 -6.16 28.18 -13.86
N GLU A 300 -5.90 26.96 -13.39
CA GLU A 300 -5.51 25.82 -14.23
C GLU A 300 -6.66 24.85 -14.51
N SER A 301 -6.51 24.01 -15.53
CA SER A 301 -7.47 22.93 -15.81
C SER A 301 -7.29 21.78 -14.82
N PRO A 302 -8.38 21.10 -14.39
CA PRO A 302 -8.26 19.92 -13.55
C PRO A 302 -7.39 18.83 -14.18
N THR A 303 -6.48 18.28 -13.37
CA THR A 303 -5.60 17.18 -13.73
C THR A 303 -6.02 15.91 -12.97
N PRO A 304 -5.87 14.71 -13.57
CA PRO A 304 -6.11 13.46 -12.86
C PRO A 304 -5.25 13.36 -11.61
N TYR A 305 -5.85 12.89 -10.52
CA TYR A 305 -5.16 12.65 -9.26
C TYR A 305 -5.62 11.30 -8.72
N ALA A 306 -4.72 10.33 -8.72
CA ALA A 306 -4.98 8.97 -8.27
C ALA A 306 -3.78 8.46 -7.47
N GLY A 307 -3.99 7.41 -6.69
CA GLY A 307 -2.94 6.78 -5.91
C GLY A 307 -3.41 5.50 -5.24
N VAL A 308 -2.47 4.67 -4.82
CA VAL A 308 -2.73 3.42 -4.09
C VAL A 308 -2.38 3.62 -2.62
N ALA A 309 -3.15 3.02 -1.72
CA ALA A 309 -2.81 3.02 -0.31
C ALA A 309 -1.48 2.30 -0.13
N GLY A 310 -0.55 2.93 0.60
CA GLY A 310 0.59 2.21 1.15
C GLY A 310 0.10 1.28 2.27
N ASP A 311 0.84 0.22 2.56
CA ASP A 311 0.58 -0.58 3.78
C ASP A 311 0.49 0.35 5.00
N PRO A 312 -0.36 0.02 6.01
CA PRO A 312 -0.40 0.75 7.28
C PRO A 312 0.90 0.52 8.03
N VAL A 313 1.94 1.22 7.64
CA VAL A 313 3.18 1.35 8.38
C VAL A 313 2.89 2.43 9.43
N THR A 314 2.80 2.01 10.69
CA THR A 314 3.11 2.91 11.81
C THR A 314 4.30 3.74 11.39
N GLY A 315 4.20 5.08 11.39
CA GLY A 315 5.26 5.95 10.87
C GLY A 315 6.65 5.52 11.34
N PRO A 316 7.71 5.89 10.59
CA PRO A 316 9.07 5.39 10.80
C PRO A 316 9.44 5.29 12.29
N PRO A 317 10.04 4.19 12.75
CA PRO A 317 10.26 3.94 14.17
C PRO A 317 11.09 5.05 14.81
N ALA A 318 10.55 5.63 15.90
CA ALA A 318 11.17 6.78 16.59
C ALA A 318 11.57 6.48 18.04
N THR A 319 11.14 5.34 18.62
CA THR A 319 11.50 4.91 19.98
C THR A 319 12.16 3.54 19.95
N VAL A 320 12.86 3.17 21.02
CA VAL A 320 13.53 1.86 21.16
C VAL A 320 12.53 0.70 21.01
N GLU A 321 11.34 0.83 21.59
CA GLU A 321 10.31 -0.21 21.51
C GLU A 321 9.78 -0.37 20.08
N ARG A 322 9.55 0.75 19.38
CA ARG A 322 9.10 0.73 17.99
C ARG A 322 10.18 0.19 17.06
N TRP A 323 11.44 0.59 17.26
CA TRP A 323 12.58 0.05 16.53
C TRP A 323 12.72 -1.45 16.74
N ARG A 324 12.61 -1.93 17.98
CA ARG A 324 12.71 -3.36 18.29
C ARG A 324 11.62 -4.18 17.59
N ALA A 325 10.38 -3.70 17.61
CA ALA A 325 9.28 -4.36 16.90
C ALA A 325 9.51 -4.36 15.38
N TYR A 326 9.83 -3.20 14.82
CA TYR A 326 10.08 -3.03 13.39
C TYR A 326 11.23 -3.93 12.87
N LEU A 327 12.35 -3.94 13.59
CA LEU A 327 13.54 -4.70 13.22
C LEU A 327 13.37 -6.20 13.42
N ALA A 328 12.55 -6.63 14.38
CA ALA A 328 12.20 -8.04 14.54
C ALA A 328 11.36 -8.54 13.36
N GLU A 329 10.36 -7.76 12.93
CA GLU A 329 9.59 -8.07 11.72
C GLU A 329 10.49 -8.08 10.48
N TYR A 330 11.34 -7.07 10.33
CA TYR A 330 12.24 -6.99 9.18
C TYR A 330 13.24 -8.15 9.16
N SER A 331 13.77 -8.55 10.32
CA SER A 331 14.61 -9.75 10.46
C SER A 331 13.87 -11.01 10.00
N ALA A 332 12.61 -11.18 10.42
CA ALA A 332 11.81 -12.33 10.03
C ALA A 332 11.52 -12.35 8.51
N ASP A 333 11.29 -11.19 7.92
CA ASP A 333 11.06 -11.06 6.47
C ASP A 333 12.31 -11.37 5.66
N MET A 334 13.48 -10.85 6.09
CA MET A 334 14.75 -11.18 5.45
C MET A 334 15.11 -12.65 5.58
N LEU A 335 14.95 -13.26 6.75
CA LEU A 335 15.21 -14.69 6.97
C LEU A 335 14.28 -15.59 6.15
N ARG A 336 13.09 -15.09 5.77
CA ARG A 336 12.15 -15.82 4.89
C ARG A 336 12.53 -15.70 3.42
N ALA A 337 13.00 -14.53 2.98
CA ALA A 337 13.22 -14.23 1.58
C ALA A 337 14.66 -14.44 1.09
N LEU A 338 15.66 -14.41 1.98
CA LEU A 338 17.08 -14.55 1.62
C LEU A 338 17.65 -15.93 1.98
N ASP A 339 18.51 -16.45 1.11
CA ASP A 339 19.25 -17.69 1.36
C ASP A 339 20.49 -17.44 2.24
N GLU A 340 21.06 -18.50 2.83
CA GLU A 340 22.23 -18.41 3.74
C GLU A 340 23.42 -17.63 3.14
N GLY A 341 23.64 -17.75 1.83
CA GLY A 341 24.73 -17.08 1.11
C GLY A 341 24.53 -15.58 0.90
N GLN A 342 23.33 -15.04 1.18
CA GLN A 342 23.00 -13.62 1.03
C GLN A 342 22.91 -12.88 2.37
N LEU A 343 22.81 -13.61 3.48
CA LEU A 343 22.85 -13.05 4.84
C LEU A 343 24.30 -12.90 5.32
N PHE A 344 25.07 -12.08 4.61
CA PHE A 344 26.49 -11.86 4.87
C PHE A 344 26.72 -11.35 6.30
N GLY A 345 27.61 -12.02 7.04
CA GLY A 345 27.95 -11.64 8.41
C GLY A 345 26.90 -11.99 9.47
N THR A 346 25.78 -12.62 9.11
CA THR A 346 24.80 -13.11 10.09
C THR A 346 25.28 -14.43 10.73
N THR A 347 25.31 -14.46 12.06
CA THR A 347 25.71 -15.64 12.84
C THR A 347 24.56 -16.65 13.02
N ASP A 348 24.89 -17.91 13.35
CA ASP A 348 23.86 -18.93 13.62
C ASP A 348 23.00 -18.58 14.84
N ASP A 349 23.58 -17.92 15.86
CA ASP A 349 22.85 -17.45 17.04
C ASP A 349 21.81 -16.38 16.68
N GLN A 350 22.15 -15.43 15.79
CA GLN A 350 21.22 -14.42 15.28
C GLN A 350 20.06 -15.03 14.49
N ARG A 351 20.34 -16.07 13.67
CA ARG A 351 19.29 -16.81 12.95
C ARG A 351 18.36 -17.55 13.92
N LEU A 352 18.92 -18.24 14.91
CA LEU A 352 18.14 -18.94 15.94
C LEU A 352 17.29 -17.98 16.77
N ALA A 353 17.81 -16.79 17.06
CA ALA A 353 17.09 -15.73 17.76
C ALA A 353 16.06 -14.99 16.88
N SER A 354 16.07 -15.21 15.55
CA SER A 354 15.29 -14.42 14.58
C SER A 354 15.53 -12.91 14.71
N TRP A 355 16.78 -12.53 15.00
CA TRP A 355 17.20 -11.14 15.21
C TRP A 355 18.54 -10.91 14.52
N LEU A 356 18.56 -10.10 13.46
CA LEU A 356 19.78 -9.82 12.67
C LEU A 356 20.64 -8.69 13.28
N GLY A 357 20.11 -8.00 14.29
CA GLY A 357 20.85 -6.97 15.02
C GLY A 357 21.83 -7.53 16.04
N TYR A 358 22.44 -6.61 16.78
CA TYR A 358 23.27 -6.88 17.94
C TYR A 358 22.55 -6.42 19.22
N ASP A 359 23.22 -6.55 20.37
CA ASP A 359 22.78 -5.87 21.58
C ASP A 359 22.79 -4.36 21.38
N GLY A 360 21.84 -3.66 21.99
CA GLY A 360 21.75 -2.20 21.91
C GLY A 360 22.90 -1.51 22.63
N ALA A 361 23.35 -0.37 22.08
CA ALA A 361 24.34 0.49 22.70
C ALA A 361 23.79 1.07 24.00
N THR A 362 24.62 1.07 25.04
CA THR A 362 24.26 1.69 26.32
C THR A 362 24.21 3.22 26.19
N GLU A 363 23.45 3.88 27.07
CA GLU A 363 23.40 5.35 27.12
C GLU A 363 24.79 5.99 27.29
N GLU A 364 25.72 5.31 27.97
CA GLU A 364 27.11 5.75 28.11
C GLU A 364 27.83 5.73 26.75
N GLN A 365 27.73 4.63 26.00
CA GLN A 365 28.33 4.50 24.67
C GLN A 365 27.77 5.53 23.68
N ILE A 366 26.45 5.74 23.69
CA ILE A 366 25.80 6.74 22.83
C ILE A 366 26.25 8.15 23.20
N THR A 367 26.31 8.46 24.49
CA THR A 367 26.74 9.79 24.97
C THR A 367 28.22 10.05 24.65
N ASP A 368 29.07 9.03 24.72
CA ASP A 368 30.47 9.15 24.33
C ASP A 368 30.66 9.30 22.82
N LEU A 369 29.82 8.65 22.02
CA LEU A 369 29.73 8.91 20.58
C LEU A 369 29.34 10.37 20.29
N GLU A 370 28.31 10.91 20.94
CA GLU A 370 27.90 12.32 20.76
C GLU A 370 29.00 13.31 21.15
N LYS A 371 29.74 13.02 22.25
CA LYS A 371 30.92 13.81 22.62
C LYS A 371 32.01 13.74 21.55
N ARG A 372 32.24 12.57 20.96
CA ARG A 372 33.24 12.36 19.90
C ARG A 372 32.87 13.09 18.61
N LEU A 373 31.59 13.10 18.25
CA LEU A 373 31.08 13.83 17.08
C LEU A 373 30.96 15.34 17.33
N GLY A 374 30.84 15.78 18.58
CA GLY A 374 30.57 17.16 18.93
C GLY A 374 29.13 17.60 18.64
N ALA A 375 28.22 16.64 18.40
CA ALA A 375 26.82 16.85 18.04
C ALA A 375 25.93 15.80 18.71
N ARG A 376 24.68 16.19 19.02
CA ARG A 376 23.67 15.24 19.49
C ARG A 376 23.10 14.49 18.29
N LEU A 377 23.00 13.17 18.38
CA LEU A 377 22.48 12.34 17.28
C LEU A 377 21.00 12.62 17.02
N PRO A 378 20.53 12.41 15.78
CA PRO A 378 19.12 12.54 15.46
C PRO A 378 18.30 11.48 16.22
N PRO A 379 17.10 11.81 16.73
CA PRO A 379 16.35 10.96 17.66
C PRO A 379 16.13 9.52 17.18
N SER A 380 15.81 9.34 15.89
CA SER A 380 15.54 8.03 15.30
C SER A 380 16.80 7.16 15.26
N TYR A 381 17.94 7.71 14.84
CA TYR A 381 19.22 6.99 14.81
C TYR A 381 19.76 6.70 16.22
N ARG A 382 19.58 7.64 17.16
CA ARG A 382 19.92 7.41 18.57
C ARG A 382 19.14 6.22 19.13
N SER A 383 17.83 6.19 18.89
CA SER A 383 16.94 5.11 19.33
C SER A 383 17.24 3.78 18.63
N PHE A 384 17.65 3.84 17.36
CA PHE A 384 18.15 2.67 16.63
C PHE A 384 19.38 2.08 17.31
N LEU A 385 20.41 2.89 17.61
CA LEU A 385 21.63 2.42 18.29
C LEU A 385 21.32 1.83 19.67
N ALA A 386 20.40 2.44 20.43
CA ALA A 386 19.93 1.90 21.70
C ALA A 386 19.16 0.57 21.56
N THR A 387 18.63 0.30 20.36
CA THR A 387 17.97 -0.98 20.02
C THR A 387 18.98 -2.03 19.57
N SER A 388 19.96 -1.64 18.74
CA SER A 388 20.99 -2.49 18.13
C SER A 388 22.26 -1.67 17.84
N ASP A 389 23.40 -2.04 18.43
CA ASP A 389 24.68 -1.35 18.21
C ASP A 389 25.35 -1.78 16.89
N GLY A 390 24.82 -1.26 15.79
CA GLY A 390 25.11 -1.71 14.43
C GLY A 390 24.08 -2.74 13.95
N TRP A 391 24.24 -3.26 12.74
CA TRP A 391 23.28 -4.21 12.14
C TRP A 391 23.94 -5.06 11.06
N ALA A 392 23.61 -6.35 11.00
CA ALA A 392 24.08 -7.24 9.94
C ALA A 392 23.05 -7.34 8.81
N THR A 393 23.50 -7.14 7.57
CA THR A 393 22.69 -7.15 6.33
C THR A 393 21.46 -6.23 6.40
N MET A 394 21.55 -5.04 5.82
CA MET A 394 20.46 -4.07 5.76
C MET A 394 19.98 -3.95 4.31
N GLY A 395 19.01 -4.78 3.93
CA GLY A 395 18.47 -4.80 2.58
C GLY A 395 19.39 -5.45 1.55
N ALA A 396 19.31 -4.99 0.29
CA ALA A 396 19.93 -5.69 -0.84
C ALA A 396 21.39 -5.28 -1.08
N PHE A 397 21.77 -4.06 -0.68
CA PHE A 397 23.04 -3.45 -1.07
C PHE A 397 23.92 -3.02 0.11
N ILE A 398 23.41 -3.01 1.34
CA ILE A 398 24.19 -2.70 2.54
C ILE A 398 24.46 -3.98 3.33
N SER A 399 25.72 -4.38 3.40
CA SER A 399 26.15 -5.60 4.10
C SER A 399 26.13 -5.42 5.62
N ASN A 400 26.41 -4.22 6.13
CA ASN A 400 26.26 -3.92 7.56
C ASN A 400 26.12 -2.42 7.86
N LEU A 401 25.58 -2.10 9.03
CA LEU A 401 25.63 -0.77 9.63
C LEU A 401 26.73 -0.71 10.71
N ARG A 402 27.32 0.48 10.87
CA ARG A 402 28.38 0.74 11.86
C ARG A 402 27.81 0.78 13.27
N SER A 403 28.63 0.40 14.25
CA SER A 403 28.31 0.53 15.67
C SER A 403 28.67 1.92 16.20
N ALA A 404 28.24 2.25 17.41
CA ALA A 404 28.58 3.51 18.08
C ALA A 404 30.09 3.71 18.24
N ALA A 405 30.86 2.61 18.27
CA ALA A 405 32.32 2.65 18.31
C ALA A 405 32.97 2.97 16.95
N THR A 406 32.34 2.62 15.84
CA THR A 406 32.95 2.68 14.49
C THR A 406 32.32 3.70 13.54
N VAL A 407 31.14 4.23 13.88
CA VAL A 407 30.48 5.32 13.15
C VAL A 407 31.29 6.62 13.30
N GLY A 408 31.37 7.45 12.25
CA GLY A 408 32.16 8.68 12.25
C GLY A 408 31.84 9.60 11.09
N TRP A 409 32.36 10.83 11.14
CA TRP A 409 32.29 11.77 10.03
C TRP A 409 33.03 11.21 8.81
N LEU A 410 32.47 11.40 7.62
CA LEU A 410 33.03 10.85 6.39
C LEU A 410 34.52 11.22 6.21
N GLY A 411 34.86 12.50 6.33
CA GLY A 411 36.24 12.99 6.19
C GLY A 411 37.23 12.55 7.27
N ASP A 412 36.75 12.03 8.40
CA ASP A 412 37.60 11.53 9.49
C ASP A 412 37.93 10.03 9.34
N LEU A 413 37.19 9.30 8.49
CA LEU A 413 37.37 7.87 8.29
C LEU A 413 38.47 7.62 7.25
N GLN A 414 39.61 7.08 7.68
CA GLN A 414 40.81 6.85 6.84
C GLN A 414 40.89 5.47 6.18
N ASP A 415 39.77 4.81 5.89
CA ASP A 415 39.76 3.47 5.30
C ASP A 415 39.78 3.56 3.75
N GLU A 416 40.63 2.77 3.09
CA GLU A 416 40.78 2.76 1.62
C GLU A 416 39.48 2.39 0.88
N HIS A 417 38.51 1.81 1.57
CA HIS A 417 37.21 1.40 1.02
C HIS A 417 36.05 2.35 1.39
N VAL A 418 36.35 3.53 1.94
CA VAL A 418 35.33 4.56 2.23
C VAL A 418 35.15 5.48 1.03
N LEU A 419 33.92 5.95 0.84
CA LEU A 419 33.57 6.95 -0.16
C LEU A 419 34.50 8.18 -0.05
N ASP A 420 35.22 8.50 -1.13
CA ASP A 420 36.05 9.70 -1.21
C ASP A 420 35.15 10.95 -1.29
N GLU A 421 35.36 11.94 -0.42
CA GLU A 421 34.57 13.18 -0.38
C GLU A 421 34.53 13.90 -1.74
N LYS A 422 35.52 13.67 -2.61
CA LYS A 422 35.53 14.21 -3.98
C LYS A 422 34.30 13.80 -4.81
N TYR A 423 33.69 12.67 -4.49
CA TYR A 423 32.48 12.20 -5.17
C TYR A 423 31.22 12.97 -4.74
N LEU A 424 31.33 13.78 -3.68
CA LEU A 424 30.32 14.70 -3.21
C LEU A 424 30.64 16.16 -3.61
N GLU A 425 31.77 16.48 -4.24
CA GLU A 425 32.20 17.87 -4.54
C GLU A 425 31.23 18.68 -5.44
N HIS A 426 30.30 18.01 -6.12
CA HIS A 426 29.29 18.67 -6.97
C HIS A 426 27.91 18.75 -6.30
N GLU A 427 27.81 18.30 -5.06
CA GLU A 427 26.60 18.31 -4.26
C GLU A 427 26.93 18.96 -2.92
N GLU A 428 26.09 19.88 -2.45
CA GLU A 428 26.39 20.66 -1.24
C GLU A 428 25.55 20.12 -0.08
N PRO A 429 26.03 19.10 0.69
CA PRO A 429 25.50 18.84 2.01
C PRO A 429 25.43 20.15 2.81
N ALA A 430 24.38 20.31 3.60
CA ALA A 430 24.20 21.49 4.42
C ALA A 430 25.22 21.55 5.57
N GLY A 431 25.82 20.41 5.95
CA GLY A 431 26.84 20.31 6.97
C GLY A 431 27.68 19.03 6.90
N PRO A 432 28.43 18.71 7.98
CA PRO A 432 29.21 17.48 8.06
C PRO A 432 28.32 16.25 7.90
N VAL A 433 28.76 15.28 7.10
CA VAL A 433 28.01 14.05 6.84
C VAL A 433 28.55 12.87 7.65
N LEU A 434 27.67 12.21 8.37
CA LEU A 434 27.96 11.03 9.17
C LEU A 434 27.79 9.77 8.31
N LEU A 435 28.83 8.94 8.20
CA LEU A 435 28.74 7.66 7.48
C LEU A 435 28.21 6.58 8.43
N VAL A 436 26.98 6.12 8.22
CA VAL A 436 26.32 5.12 9.09
C VAL A 436 26.41 3.70 8.54
N SER A 437 26.57 3.53 7.23
CA SER A 437 26.83 2.21 6.63
C SER A 437 28.29 1.79 6.80
N GLY A 438 28.50 0.48 6.93
CA GLY A 438 29.80 -0.17 6.88
C GLY A 438 30.13 -0.60 5.45
N GLU A 439 30.26 -1.90 5.24
CA GLU A 439 30.44 -2.52 3.94
C GLU A 439 29.11 -2.57 3.18
N GLY A 440 29.17 -2.38 1.86
CA GLY A 440 28.04 -2.46 0.95
C GLY A 440 28.53 -2.67 -0.48
N ASP A 441 27.62 -3.01 -1.38
CA ASP A 441 27.92 -3.14 -2.82
C ASP A 441 28.02 -1.73 -3.40
N ALA A 442 29.16 -1.05 -3.26
CA ALA A 442 29.41 0.31 -3.73
C ALA A 442 28.29 1.34 -3.39
N GLN A 443 27.60 1.12 -2.27
CA GLN A 443 26.53 1.97 -1.74
C GLN A 443 26.87 2.40 -0.30
N TYR A 444 26.57 3.66 0.03
CA TYR A 444 26.81 4.24 1.35
C TYR A 444 25.60 5.00 1.86
N TRP A 445 25.36 4.94 3.16
CA TRP A 445 24.29 5.68 3.85
C TRP A 445 24.88 6.80 4.69
N LEU A 446 24.36 8.00 4.48
CA LEU A 446 24.89 9.25 5.01
C LEU A 446 23.79 9.99 5.79
N LEU A 447 24.14 10.61 6.92
CA LEU A 447 23.28 11.55 7.64
C LEU A 447 23.91 12.95 7.64
N ASP A 448 23.17 13.96 7.20
CA ASP A 448 23.65 15.34 7.10
C ASP A 448 23.31 16.15 8.36
N ALA A 449 24.33 16.49 9.15
CA ALA A 449 24.15 17.23 10.40
C ALA A 449 23.82 18.72 10.21
N GLY A 450 23.90 19.25 8.99
CA GLY A 450 23.49 20.63 8.67
C GLY A 450 22.05 20.74 8.19
N ASP A 451 21.45 19.65 7.72
CA ASP A 451 20.06 19.59 7.25
C ASP A 451 19.18 18.92 8.32
N VAL A 452 18.79 19.73 9.31
CA VAL A 452 18.08 19.28 10.51
C VAL A 452 16.61 19.68 10.45
N SER A 453 15.72 18.70 10.56
CA SER A 453 14.28 18.93 10.62
C SER A 453 13.83 19.53 11.97
N PRO A 454 12.61 20.09 12.06
CA PRO A 454 12.13 20.70 13.31
C PRO A 454 12.07 19.77 14.53
N ASP A 455 11.94 18.45 14.31
CA ASP A 455 11.97 17.39 15.32
C ASP A 455 13.39 16.93 15.68
N GLY A 456 14.43 17.50 15.04
CA GLY A 456 15.82 17.22 15.31
C GLY A 456 16.39 16.03 14.54
N GLU A 457 15.65 15.49 13.57
CA GLU A 457 16.17 14.48 12.64
C GLU A 457 17.14 15.11 11.65
N TRP A 458 18.13 14.32 11.23
CA TRP A 458 19.06 14.72 10.18
C TRP A 458 18.58 14.11 8.88
N ALA A 459 18.66 14.89 7.80
CA ALA A 459 18.38 14.36 6.48
C ALA A 459 19.30 13.18 6.18
N ALA A 460 18.73 12.12 5.61
CA ALA A 460 19.46 10.91 5.26
C ALA A 460 19.52 10.75 3.75
N TYR A 461 20.64 10.22 3.27
CA TYR A 461 20.91 10.03 1.84
C TYR A 461 21.54 8.67 1.59
N VAL A 462 21.23 8.10 0.44
CA VAL A 462 21.98 6.99 -0.15
C VAL A 462 22.93 7.57 -1.19
N TRP A 463 24.18 7.14 -1.23
CA TRP A 463 25.06 7.32 -2.38
C TRP A 463 25.36 5.95 -2.98
N ALA A 464 25.37 5.80 -4.31
CA ALA A 464 25.86 4.58 -4.95
C ALA A 464 26.61 4.85 -6.25
N ALA A 465 27.62 4.03 -6.56
CA ALA A 465 28.52 4.27 -7.69
C ALA A 465 27.84 4.19 -9.09
N TRP A 466 26.63 3.60 -9.17
CA TRP A 466 25.90 3.40 -10.43
C TRP A 466 24.81 4.45 -10.70
N TYR A 467 24.60 5.43 -9.82
CA TYR A 467 23.84 6.64 -10.15
C TYR A 467 24.66 7.90 -9.81
N PRO A 468 24.57 8.97 -10.62
CA PRO A 468 25.35 10.17 -10.38
C PRO A 468 24.74 10.94 -9.19
N GLY A 469 25.43 10.97 -8.05
CA GLY A 469 25.12 11.89 -6.95
C GLY A 469 24.64 11.25 -5.63
N LEU A 470 24.22 12.09 -4.69
CA LEU A 470 23.36 11.72 -3.58
C LEU A 470 21.97 11.36 -4.14
N GLY A 471 21.41 10.31 -3.57
CA GLY A 471 20.09 9.80 -3.91
C GLY A 471 18.99 10.73 -3.42
N GLU A 472 17.78 10.18 -3.34
CA GLU A 472 16.65 10.91 -2.79
C GLU A 472 16.92 11.34 -1.34
N ARG A 473 16.48 12.55 -1.00
CA ARG A 473 16.58 13.08 0.35
C ARG A 473 15.49 12.45 1.22
N HIS A 474 15.90 11.72 2.25
CA HIS A 474 15.00 11.23 3.29
C HIS A 474 14.99 12.20 4.47
N VAL A 475 13.82 12.38 5.12
CA VAL A 475 13.66 13.32 6.24
C VAL A 475 14.39 12.84 7.50
N SER A 476 14.58 11.53 7.66
CA SER A 476 15.21 10.91 8.83
C SER A 476 15.93 9.61 8.47
N PHE A 477 16.77 9.12 9.39
CA PHE A 477 17.34 7.77 9.29
C PHE A 477 16.26 6.67 9.26
N ALA A 478 15.17 6.84 10.02
CA ALA A 478 14.08 5.87 10.02
C ALA A 478 13.35 5.82 8.67
N ASP A 479 13.18 6.95 7.98
CA ASP A 479 12.61 7.00 6.62
C ASP A 479 13.50 6.28 5.61
N LEU A 480 14.82 6.45 5.71
CA LEU A 480 15.81 5.75 4.88
C LEU A 480 15.71 4.23 5.07
N VAL A 481 15.64 3.75 6.32
CA VAL A 481 15.49 2.30 6.61
C VAL A 481 14.13 1.77 6.11
N ALA A 482 13.06 2.57 6.20
CA ALA A 482 11.75 2.20 5.69
C ALA A 482 11.74 2.07 4.16
N ASP A 483 12.40 3.01 3.47
CA ASP A 483 12.56 2.96 2.01
C ASP A 483 13.42 1.78 1.58
N GLU A 484 14.52 1.48 2.29
CA GLU A 484 15.34 0.29 2.00
C GLU A 484 14.56 -1.00 2.20
N ARG A 485 13.73 -1.12 3.24
CA ARG A 485 12.88 -2.31 3.42
C ARG A 485 11.91 -2.47 2.25
N ALA A 486 11.29 -1.38 1.78
CA ALA A 486 10.40 -1.42 0.62
C ALA A 486 11.14 -1.84 -0.66
N SER A 487 12.34 -1.28 -0.88
CA SER A 487 13.24 -1.65 -1.98
C SER A 487 13.63 -3.14 -1.91
N PHE A 488 14.00 -3.62 -0.72
CA PHE A 488 14.30 -5.03 -0.47
C PHE A 488 13.11 -5.95 -0.80
N GLU A 489 11.91 -5.61 -0.34
CA GLU A 489 10.69 -6.37 -0.62
C GLU A 489 10.41 -6.44 -2.12
N GLU A 490 10.52 -5.30 -2.82
CA GLU A 490 10.34 -5.22 -4.28
C GLU A 490 11.37 -6.07 -5.03
N LEU A 491 12.66 -5.93 -4.72
CA LEU A 491 13.74 -6.68 -5.36
C LEU A 491 13.64 -8.18 -5.07
N SER A 492 13.29 -8.56 -3.85
CA SER A 492 13.12 -9.97 -3.48
C SER A 492 11.94 -10.59 -4.21
N ALA A 493 10.80 -9.91 -4.27
CA ALA A 493 9.64 -10.34 -5.07
C ALA A 493 9.99 -10.46 -6.55
N ALA A 494 10.69 -9.47 -7.09
CA ALA A 494 11.17 -9.46 -8.46
C ALA A 494 12.06 -10.67 -8.78
N GLU A 495 12.84 -11.18 -7.84
CA GLU A 495 13.66 -12.39 -7.99
C GLU A 495 12.90 -13.71 -7.69
N GLY A 496 11.59 -13.64 -7.42
CA GLY A 496 10.74 -14.79 -7.14
C GLY A 496 10.78 -15.25 -5.68
N ARG A 497 11.24 -14.39 -4.78
CA ARG A 497 11.33 -14.61 -3.32
C ARG A 497 10.54 -13.54 -2.57
N PRO A 498 9.22 -13.44 -2.81
CA PRO A 498 8.40 -12.40 -2.20
C PRO A 498 8.31 -12.59 -0.68
N VAL A 499 8.38 -11.49 0.06
CA VAL A 499 8.17 -11.48 1.51
C VAL A 499 6.70 -11.84 1.86
N ARG A 500 5.75 -11.42 0.99
CA ARG A 500 4.30 -11.55 1.17
C ARG A 500 3.60 -12.14 -0.07
N PRO A 501 3.78 -13.44 -0.37
CA PRO A 501 3.26 -14.09 -1.58
C PRO A 501 1.74 -14.23 -1.64
N GLU A 502 1.03 -14.05 -0.52
CA GLU A 502 -0.39 -14.37 -0.38
C GLU A 502 -1.25 -13.58 -1.39
N GLY A 503 -2.17 -14.25 -2.07
CA GLY A 503 -3.07 -13.63 -3.05
C GLY A 503 -2.48 -13.39 -4.45
N ALA A 504 -1.18 -13.69 -4.69
CA ALA A 504 -0.55 -13.54 -6.01
C ALA A 504 -1.32 -14.28 -7.12
N GLY A 505 -1.73 -15.52 -6.86
CA GLY A 505 -2.49 -16.35 -7.82
C GLY A 505 -3.87 -15.79 -8.16
N GLU A 506 -4.55 -15.17 -7.20
CA GLU A 506 -5.86 -14.56 -7.40
C GLU A 506 -5.78 -13.28 -8.22
N LEU A 507 -4.78 -12.44 -7.93
CA LEU A 507 -4.45 -11.24 -8.70
C LEU A 507 -4.07 -11.59 -10.14
N LEU A 508 -3.23 -12.61 -10.33
CA LEU A 508 -2.88 -13.13 -11.66
C LEU A 508 -4.13 -13.61 -12.43
N ALA A 509 -5.02 -14.35 -11.77
CA ALA A 509 -6.28 -14.79 -12.39
C ALA A 509 -7.22 -13.62 -12.72
N ARG A 510 -7.28 -12.59 -11.86
CA ARG A 510 -8.03 -11.35 -12.09
C ARG A 510 -7.48 -10.60 -13.30
N GLY A 511 -6.15 -10.45 -13.40
CA GLY A 511 -5.48 -9.80 -14.52
C GLY A 511 -5.77 -10.50 -15.85
N ARG A 512 -5.66 -11.83 -15.89
CA ARG A 512 -6.03 -12.64 -17.08
C ARG A 512 -7.47 -12.39 -17.53
N ARG A 513 -8.43 -12.43 -16.59
CA ARG A 513 -9.84 -12.16 -16.89
C ARG A 513 -10.08 -10.72 -17.37
N ALA A 514 -9.41 -9.74 -16.77
CA ALA A 514 -9.52 -8.35 -17.17
C ALA A 514 -8.96 -8.12 -18.59
N ALA A 515 -7.82 -8.70 -18.91
CA ALA A 515 -7.19 -8.62 -20.23
C ALA A 515 -8.09 -9.20 -21.33
N LEU A 516 -8.70 -10.37 -21.10
CA LEU A 516 -9.64 -10.98 -22.05
C LEU A 516 -10.93 -10.14 -22.23
N ARG A 517 -11.35 -9.38 -21.22
CA ARG A 517 -12.52 -8.49 -21.33
C ARG A 517 -12.21 -7.12 -21.94
N GLY A 518 -10.99 -6.88 -22.41
CA GLY A 518 -10.58 -5.57 -22.93
C GLY A 518 -10.33 -4.51 -21.86
N ARG A 519 -10.34 -4.88 -20.56
CA ARG A 519 -10.08 -3.96 -19.44
C ARG A 519 -8.58 -3.88 -19.15
N VAL A 520 -7.86 -3.23 -20.06
CA VAL A 520 -6.38 -3.20 -20.06
C VAL A 520 -5.80 -2.58 -18.78
N GLY A 521 -6.35 -1.46 -18.29
CA GLY A 521 -5.89 -0.81 -17.06
C GLY A 521 -6.01 -1.73 -15.84
N ASP A 522 -7.19 -2.32 -15.64
CA ASP A 522 -7.43 -3.29 -14.56
C ASP A 522 -6.51 -4.51 -14.63
N ALA A 523 -6.16 -4.94 -15.85
CA ALA A 523 -5.26 -6.06 -16.06
C ALA A 523 -3.82 -5.72 -15.69
N LEU A 524 -3.31 -4.57 -16.14
CA LEU A 524 -1.97 -4.10 -15.82
C LEU A 524 -1.80 -3.87 -14.31
N ASP A 525 -2.80 -3.31 -13.62
CA ASP A 525 -2.78 -3.14 -12.16
C ASP A 525 -2.73 -4.50 -11.45
N ALA A 526 -3.61 -5.43 -11.84
CA ALA A 526 -3.63 -6.76 -11.24
C ALA A 526 -2.33 -7.54 -11.49
N PHE A 527 -1.72 -7.42 -12.68
CA PHE A 527 -0.43 -8.06 -12.96
C PHE A 527 0.71 -7.41 -12.18
N ARG A 528 0.76 -6.08 -12.07
CA ARG A 528 1.75 -5.36 -11.25
C ARG A 528 1.69 -5.83 -9.79
N ARG A 529 0.50 -5.89 -9.20
CA ARG A 529 0.31 -6.34 -7.81
C ARG A 529 0.65 -7.82 -7.61
N ALA A 530 0.40 -8.66 -8.60
CA ALA A 530 0.79 -10.08 -8.53
C ALA A 530 2.31 -10.25 -8.67
N GLU A 531 2.99 -9.42 -9.47
CA GLU A 531 4.45 -9.38 -9.60
C GLU A 531 5.12 -8.85 -8.32
N GLU A 532 4.57 -7.82 -7.68
CA GLU A 532 4.99 -7.36 -6.34
C GLU A 532 4.88 -8.47 -5.28
N LYS A 533 4.05 -9.49 -5.54
CA LYS A 533 3.91 -10.69 -4.72
C LYS A 533 4.65 -11.90 -5.29
N GLY A 534 5.58 -11.67 -6.22
CA GLY A 534 6.52 -12.66 -6.73
C GLY A 534 6.03 -13.53 -7.89
N SER A 535 4.91 -13.20 -8.54
CA SER A 535 4.46 -13.97 -9.72
C SER A 535 5.25 -13.62 -10.97
N GLY A 536 6.10 -14.56 -11.41
CA GLY A 536 6.83 -14.43 -12.67
C GLY A 536 5.92 -14.42 -13.91
N ALA A 537 4.84 -15.21 -13.89
CA ALA A 537 3.82 -15.18 -14.94
C ALA A 537 3.12 -13.82 -15.05
N ALA A 538 2.84 -13.16 -13.93
CA ALA A 538 2.24 -11.82 -13.94
C ALA A 538 3.20 -10.78 -14.55
N ALA A 539 4.47 -10.83 -14.16
CA ALA A 539 5.51 -9.96 -14.71
C ALA A 539 5.63 -10.10 -16.24
N TYR A 540 5.64 -11.35 -16.72
CA TYR A 540 5.61 -11.65 -18.16
C TYR A 540 4.36 -11.10 -18.85
N LEU A 541 3.16 -11.40 -18.31
CA LEU A 541 1.90 -10.95 -18.89
C LEU A 541 1.75 -9.42 -18.91
N LYS A 542 2.29 -8.72 -17.89
CA LYS A 542 2.37 -7.26 -17.84
C LYS A 542 3.17 -6.71 -19.03
N VAL A 543 4.31 -7.32 -19.34
CA VAL A 543 5.16 -6.92 -20.47
C VAL A 543 4.49 -7.22 -21.81
N VAL A 544 3.90 -8.41 -21.97
CA VAL A 544 3.15 -8.77 -23.18
C VAL A 544 2.03 -7.76 -23.44
N LEU A 545 1.21 -7.47 -22.42
CA LEU A 545 0.10 -6.53 -22.55
C LEU A 545 0.60 -5.10 -22.85
N SER A 546 1.71 -4.69 -22.23
CA SER A 546 2.34 -3.39 -22.50
C SER A 546 2.87 -3.29 -23.94
N ALA A 547 3.37 -4.38 -24.52
CA ALA A 547 3.93 -4.37 -25.87
C ALA A 547 2.89 -4.06 -26.95
N PHE A 548 1.63 -4.46 -26.73
CA PHE A 548 0.50 -4.05 -27.60
C PHE A 548 0.13 -2.57 -27.45
N LEU A 549 0.44 -1.95 -26.31
CA LEU A 549 0.22 -0.52 -26.09
C LEU A 549 1.36 0.34 -26.65
N ASP A 550 2.59 -0.11 -26.46
CA ASP A 550 3.80 0.46 -27.03
C ASP A 550 4.91 -0.59 -27.03
N VAL A 551 5.28 -1.04 -28.22
CA VAL A 551 6.33 -2.05 -28.39
C VAL A 551 7.73 -1.50 -28.06
N ARG A 552 7.93 -0.17 -28.10
CA ARG A 552 9.23 0.46 -27.88
C ARG A 552 9.76 0.15 -26.48
N GLY A 553 11.02 -0.25 -26.40
CA GLY A 553 11.67 -0.62 -25.13
C GLY A 553 11.19 -1.94 -24.52
N THR A 554 10.33 -2.71 -25.20
CA THR A 554 9.90 -4.04 -24.72
C THR A 554 11.09 -4.98 -24.53
N HIS A 555 12.10 -4.93 -25.39
CA HIS A 555 13.34 -5.71 -25.24
C HIS A 555 14.08 -5.42 -23.92
N HIS A 556 14.08 -4.18 -23.42
CA HIS A 556 14.70 -3.86 -22.13
C HIS A 556 13.97 -4.54 -20.96
N LYS A 557 12.63 -4.53 -21.00
CA LYS A 557 11.80 -5.19 -20.00
C LYS A 557 11.97 -6.72 -20.06
N LEU A 558 11.93 -7.28 -21.26
CA LEU A 558 12.11 -8.72 -21.48
C LEU A 558 13.51 -9.19 -21.11
N ARG A 559 14.55 -8.39 -21.35
CA ARG A 559 15.91 -8.71 -20.88
C ARG A 559 15.92 -8.94 -19.37
N GLY A 560 15.37 -8.01 -18.58
CA GLY A 560 15.31 -8.15 -17.13
C GLY A 560 14.51 -9.38 -16.67
N LEU A 561 13.43 -9.72 -17.37
CA LEU A 561 12.61 -10.89 -17.04
C LEU A 561 13.28 -12.23 -17.37
N LEU A 562 13.98 -12.33 -18.50
CA LEU A 562 14.53 -13.60 -18.97
C LEU A 562 15.72 -14.09 -18.14
N HIS A 563 16.42 -13.20 -17.42
CA HIS A 563 17.46 -13.59 -16.46
C HIS A 563 16.90 -14.27 -15.20
N ARG A 564 15.58 -14.20 -14.95
CA ARG A 564 14.95 -14.70 -13.73
C ARG A 564 14.41 -16.12 -13.92
N PRO A 565 14.99 -17.14 -13.26
CA PRO A 565 14.63 -18.54 -13.52
C PRO A 565 13.16 -18.87 -13.23
N HIS A 566 12.56 -18.26 -12.19
CA HIS A 566 11.17 -18.52 -11.80
C HIS A 566 10.18 -18.02 -12.87
N VAL A 567 10.48 -16.94 -13.59
CA VAL A 567 9.66 -16.44 -14.70
C VAL A 567 9.59 -17.50 -15.81
N VAL A 568 10.74 -18.06 -16.20
CA VAL A 568 10.81 -19.10 -17.24
C VAL A 568 10.08 -20.38 -16.78
N ALA A 569 10.21 -20.74 -15.50
CA ALA A 569 9.53 -21.89 -14.92
C ALA A 569 7.99 -21.73 -14.91
N GLU A 570 7.48 -20.55 -14.54
CA GLU A 570 6.04 -20.27 -14.49
C GLU A 570 5.41 -20.07 -15.88
N VAL A 571 6.14 -19.44 -16.81
CA VAL A 571 5.64 -19.19 -18.17
C VAL A 571 5.72 -20.46 -19.02
N GLY A 572 6.80 -21.22 -18.86
CA GLY A 572 7.11 -22.41 -19.64
C GLY A 572 8.05 -22.10 -20.80
N ALA A 573 9.11 -22.91 -20.95
CA ALA A 573 10.16 -22.71 -21.96
C ALA A 573 9.63 -22.68 -23.40
N GLU A 574 8.61 -23.48 -23.71
CA GLU A 574 7.98 -23.50 -25.03
C GLU A 574 7.36 -22.14 -25.39
N GLN A 575 6.60 -21.56 -24.46
CA GLN A 575 5.99 -20.25 -24.67
C GLN A 575 7.01 -19.11 -24.67
N VAL A 576 8.04 -19.20 -23.82
CA VAL A 576 9.17 -18.25 -23.86
C VAL A 576 9.83 -18.26 -25.23
N ASN A 577 10.12 -19.43 -25.78
CA ASN A 577 10.74 -19.57 -27.08
C ASN A 577 9.85 -19.03 -28.22
N ALA A 578 8.54 -19.26 -28.11
CA ALA A 578 7.61 -19.00 -29.21
C ALA A 578 6.95 -17.62 -29.21
N GLU A 579 6.92 -16.93 -28.07
CA GLU A 579 6.31 -15.60 -27.96
C GLU A 579 7.30 -14.56 -27.44
N THR A 580 8.07 -14.88 -26.40
CA THR A 580 8.96 -13.90 -25.74
C THR A 580 10.16 -13.54 -26.61
N ILE A 581 10.84 -14.54 -27.19
CA ILE A 581 12.00 -14.30 -28.05
C ILE A 581 11.60 -13.55 -29.33
N PRO A 582 10.55 -13.96 -30.07
CA PRO A 582 10.04 -13.18 -31.21
C PRO A 582 9.67 -11.73 -30.84
N LEU A 583 9.02 -11.52 -29.69
CA LEU A 583 8.64 -10.18 -29.23
C LEU A 583 9.88 -9.34 -28.86
N PHE A 584 10.89 -9.95 -28.23
CA PHE A 584 12.17 -9.30 -27.97
C PHE A 584 12.79 -8.80 -29.27
N LEU A 585 12.95 -9.69 -30.26
CA LEU A 585 13.56 -9.38 -31.55
C LEU A 585 12.77 -8.31 -32.32
N HIS A 586 11.44 -8.39 -32.31
CA HIS A 586 10.57 -7.41 -32.95
C HIS A 586 10.72 -6.00 -32.33
N SER A 587 10.93 -5.92 -31.03
CA SER A 587 11.04 -4.64 -30.31
C SER A 587 12.43 -4.00 -30.35
N VAL A 588 13.40 -4.63 -31.02
CA VAL A 588 14.74 -4.10 -31.26
C VAL A 588 14.75 -3.35 -32.58
N ASP A 589 15.21 -2.10 -32.59
CA ASP A 589 15.22 -1.25 -33.79
C ASP A 589 16.09 -1.88 -34.92
N PRO A 590 15.51 -2.23 -36.09
CA PRO A 590 16.25 -2.79 -37.21
C PRO A 590 17.17 -1.78 -37.90
N GLY A 591 16.97 -0.47 -37.70
CA GLY A 591 17.71 0.61 -38.37
C GLY A 591 19.11 0.85 -37.82
N THR A 592 19.46 0.25 -36.69
CA THR A 592 20.77 0.43 -36.03
C THR A 592 21.63 -0.82 -36.24
N SER A 593 22.69 -0.70 -37.05
CA SER A 593 23.64 -1.78 -37.29
C SER A 593 24.28 -2.27 -35.97
N GLY A 594 24.23 -3.58 -35.71
CA GLY A 594 24.78 -4.22 -34.51
C GLY A 594 23.75 -4.65 -33.46
N ASN A 595 22.51 -4.16 -33.53
CA ASN A 595 21.47 -4.46 -32.55
C ASN A 595 20.99 -5.93 -32.55
N ALA A 596 20.88 -6.58 -33.71
CA ALA A 596 20.44 -7.98 -33.78
C ALA A 596 21.47 -8.97 -33.21
N ALA A 597 22.76 -8.74 -33.47
CA ALA A 597 23.83 -9.54 -32.88
C ALA A 597 23.91 -9.36 -31.36
N ASN A 598 23.76 -8.12 -30.89
CA ASN A 598 23.69 -7.81 -29.46
C ASN A 598 22.44 -8.44 -28.79
N ALA A 599 21.28 -8.37 -29.45
CA ALA A 599 20.04 -9.00 -29.01
C ALA A 599 20.21 -10.53 -28.83
N ILE A 600 20.82 -11.19 -29.81
CA ILE A 600 21.08 -12.63 -29.75
C ILE A 600 22.11 -12.97 -28.66
N HIS A 601 23.14 -12.14 -28.49
CA HIS A 601 24.12 -12.31 -27.42
C HIS A 601 23.45 -12.25 -26.04
N VAL A 602 22.66 -11.20 -25.77
CA VAL A 602 21.89 -11.02 -24.53
C VAL A 602 20.93 -12.19 -24.29
N LEU A 603 20.22 -12.64 -25.33
CA LEU A 603 19.32 -13.79 -25.22
C LEU A 603 20.08 -15.09 -24.95
N GLY A 604 21.27 -15.27 -25.52
CA GLY A 604 22.12 -16.45 -25.27
C GLY A 604 22.67 -16.50 -23.85
N GLU A 605 22.94 -15.36 -23.23
CA GLU A 605 23.30 -15.27 -21.81
C GLU A 605 22.11 -15.62 -20.91
N ALA A 606 20.91 -15.14 -21.24
CA ALA A 606 19.70 -15.45 -20.48
C ALA A 606 19.19 -16.89 -20.69
N LEU A 607 19.38 -17.46 -21.89
CA LEU A 607 18.88 -18.79 -22.29
C LEU A 607 20.01 -19.61 -22.94
N PRO A 608 20.85 -20.29 -22.14
CA PRO A 608 21.96 -21.09 -22.65
C PRO A 608 21.51 -22.16 -23.66
N GLY A 609 22.11 -22.16 -24.85
CA GLY A 609 21.82 -23.13 -25.92
C GLY A 609 20.79 -22.67 -26.95
N LEU A 610 20.22 -21.47 -26.79
CA LEU A 610 19.35 -20.86 -27.78
C LEU A 610 20.08 -20.61 -29.11
N LYS A 611 19.45 -21.00 -30.23
CA LYS A 611 19.95 -20.77 -31.60
C LYS A 611 18.95 -19.96 -32.40
N VAL A 612 19.23 -18.67 -32.60
CA VAL A 612 18.43 -17.76 -33.42
C VAL A 612 19.26 -17.29 -34.61
N PRO A 613 18.72 -17.30 -35.85
CA PRO A 613 19.39 -16.71 -37.00
C PRO A 613 19.62 -15.20 -36.84
N SER A 614 20.72 -14.69 -37.43
CA SER A 614 21.21 -13.34 -37.17
C SER A 614 20.34 -12.22 -37.76
N ALA A 615 19.81 -12.38 -38.98
CA ALA A 615 18.87 -11.45 -39.62
C ALA A 615 18.31 -12.04 -40.94
N GLY A 616 17.33 -11.35 -41.53
CA GLY A 616 16.87 -11.58 -42.90
C GLY A 616 15.94 -12.79 -43.04
N GLN A 617 15.88 -13.37 -44.24
CA GLN A 617 14.90 -14.40 -44.59
C GLN A 617 14.99 -15.66 -43.71
N GLU A 618 16.19 -16.04 -43.27
CA GLU A 618 16.39 -17.16 -42.34
C GLU A 618 15.74 -16.87 -40.98
N GLN A 619 15.85 -15.63 -40.49
CA GLN A 619 15.22 -15.21 -39.24
C GLN A 619 13.70 -15.12 -39.39
N ASP A 620 13.20 -14.58 -40.50
CA ASP A 620 11.75 -14.53 -40.76
C ASP A 620 11.14 -15.94 -40.87
N THR A 621 11.85 -16.89 -41.50
CA THR A 621 11.44 -18.30 -41.54
C THR A 621 11.46 -18.92 -40.15
N TRP A 622 12.50 -18.67 -39.36
CA TRP A 622 12.59 -19.13 -37.99
C TRP A 622 11.43 -18.61 -37.13
N LEU A 623 11.09 -17.33 -37.24
CA LEU A 623 9.96 -16.72 -36.53
C LEU A 623 8.62 -17.36 -36.91
N ALA A 624 8.42 -17.67 -38.20
CA ALA A 624 7.22 -18.33 -38.68
C ALA A 624 7.11 -19.79 -38.18
N ASP A 625 8.22 -20.51 -38.14
CA ASP A 625 8.29 -21.92 -37.71
C ASP A 625 8.20 -22.09 -36.18
N HIS A 626 8.62 -21.08 -35.41
CA HIS A 626 8.70 -21.14 -33.94
C HIS A 626 7.50 -20.50 -33.23
N ARG A 627 6.36 -20.32 -33.89
CA ARG A 627 5.14 -19.78 -33.26
C ARG A 627 4.29 -20.87 -32.59
N LEU A 628 3.54 -20.49 -31.55
CA LEU A 628 2.49 -21.35 -31.01
C LEU A 628 1.27 -21.41 -31.94
N PRO A 629 0.52 -22.53 -31.95
CA PRO A 629 -0.75 -22.58 -32.65
C PRO A 629 -1.77 -21.64 -32.02
N GLU A 630 -2.63 -21.07 -32.85
CA GLU A 630 -3.79 -20.26 -32.48
C GLU A 630 -5.08 -21.09 -32.53
N PRO A 631 -6.19 -20.58 -31.94
CA PRO A 631 -7.51 -21.19 -32.13
C PRO A 631 -7.81 -21.46 -33.61
N PRO A 632 -8.43 -22.59 -33.98
CA PRO A 632 -8.56 -22.99 -35.38
C PRO A 632 -9.25 -21.96 -36.29
N ALA A 633 -10.22 -21.20 -35.76
CA ALA A 633 -10.87 -20.13 -36.50
C ALA A 633 -9.93 -18.94 -36.74
N PHE A 634 -9.11 -18.62 -35.75
CA PHE A 634 -8.13 -17.54 -35.83
C PHE A 634 -6.94 -17.91 -36.73
N GLU A 635 -6.49 -19.18 -36.72
CA GLU A 635 -5.46 -19.66 -37.66
C GLU A 635 -5.87 -19.45 -39.12
N ARG A 636 -7.10 -19.83 -39.49
CA ARG A 636 -7.59 -19.61 -40.87
C ARG A 636 -7.63 -18.13 -41.23
N ALA A 637 -8.01 -17.28 -40.28
CA ALA A 637 -8.01 -15.83 -40.47
C ALA A 637 -6.59 -15.30 -40.67
N LEU A 638 -5.60 -15.78 -39.91
CA LEU A 638 -4.19 -15.43 -40.10
C LEU A 638 -3.67 -15.87 -41.48
N ASP A 639 -4.00 -17.07 -41.94
CA ASP A 639 -3.58 -17.54 -43.26
C ASP A 639 -4.16 -16.66 -44.39
N THR A 640 -5.46 -16.33 -44.31
CA THR A 640 -6.09 -15.40 -45.26
C THR A 640 -5.48 -13.99 -45.17
N ALA A 641 -5.21 -13.50 -43.96
CA ALA A 641 -4.60 -12.20 -43.76
C ALA A 641 -3.16 -12.14 -44.34
N ARG A 642 -2.37 -13.21 -44.22
CA ARG A 642 -1.03 -13.31 -44.83
C ARG A 642 -1.11 -13.28 -46.36
N GLU A 643 -2.05 -14.00 -46.96
CA GLU A 643 -2.27 -13.96 -48.42
C GLU A 643 -2.61 -12.54 -48.89
N LEU A 644 -3.56 -11.88 -48.22
CA LEU A 644 -3.95 -10.50 -48.52
C LEU A 644 -2.79 -9.51 -48.31
N ALA A 645 -2.04 -9.65 -47.22
CA ALA A 645 -0.87 -8.82 -46.93
C ALA A 645 0.22 -8.98 -48.01
N SER A 646 0.47 -10.21 -48.48
CA SER A 646 1.43 -10.47 -49.55
C SER A 646 1.01 -9.84 -50.90
N ALA A 647 -0.29 -9.65 -51.10
CA ALA A 647 -0.86 -8.95 -52.25
C ALA A 647 -0.93 -7.42 -52.06
N GLY A 648 -0.49 -6.89 -50.91
CA GLY A 648 -0.54 -5.47 -50.58
C GLY A 648 -1.89 -4.96 -50.06
N ALA A 649 -2.86 -5.85 -49.83
CA ALA A 649 -4.20 -5.53 -49.34
C ALA A 649 -4.23 -5.49 -47.79
N THR A 650 -3.49 -4.55 -47.19
CA THR A 650 -3.27 -4.50 -45.73
C THR A 650 -4.52 -4.17 -44.92
N ASP A 651 -5.45 -3.37 -45.45
CA ASP A 651 -6.71 -3.04 -44.78
C ASP A 651 -7.71 -4.21 -44.80
N ASP A 652 -7.77 -4.94 -45.91
CA ASP A 652 -8.58 -6.15 -46.02
C ASP A 652 -8.02 -7.25 -45.10
N ALA A 653 -6.69 -7.40 -45.05
CA ALA A 653 -6.02 -8.31 -44.12
C ALA A 653 -6.36 -7.99 -42.65
N TRP A 654 -6.38 -6.71 -42.28
CA TRP A 654 -6.77 -6.29 -40.93
C TRP A 654 -8.24 -6.59 -40.64
N THR A 655 -9.13 -6.34 -41.59
CA THR A 655 -10.57 -6.61 -41.43
C THR A 655 -10.82 -8.08 -41.07
N VAL A 656 -10.13 -9.00 -41.77
CA VAL A 656 -10.20 -10.44 -41.48
C VAL A 656 -9.71 -10.76 -40.05
N ILE A 657 -8.60 -10.15 -39.61
CA ILE A 657 -8.07 -10.33 -38.25
C ILE A 657 -9.06 -9.80 -37.20
N GLN A 658 -9.58 -8.59 -37.41
CA GLN A 658 -10.47 -7.89 -36.50
C GLN A 658 -11.77 -8.68 -36.27
N GLU A 659 -12.37 -9.22 -37.32
CA GLU A 659 -13.57 -10.05 -37.22
C GLU A 659 -13.31 -11.36 -36.45
N ALA A 660 -12.17 -12.01 -36.71
CA ALA A 660 -11.82 -13.25 -36.04
C ALA A 660 -11.43 -13.05 -34.57
N LEU A 661 -10.94 -11.86 -34.20
CA LEU A 661 -10.41 -11.56 -32.87
C LEU A 661 -11.46 -11.70 -31.76
N VAL A 662 -12.71 -11.36 -32.01
CA VAL A 662 -13.81 -11.46 -31.03
C VAL A 662 -14.00 -12.91 -30.54
N GLY A 663 -13.76 -13.88 -31.44
CA GLY A 663 -13.82 -15.31 -31.16
C GLY A 663 -12.50 -15.91 -30.64
N TRP A 664 -11.44 -15.12 -30.51
CA TRP A 664 -10.16 -15.60 -30.02
C TRP A 664 -10.26 -16.02 -28.54
N TYR A 665 -9.61 -17.13 -28.19
CA TYR A 665 -9.52 -17.62 -26.82
C TYR A 665 -8.12 -18.19 -26.57
N PRO A 666 -7.62 -18.12 -25.33
CA PRO A 666 -6.28 -18.59 -25.04
C PRO A 666 -6.21 -20.12 -24.98
N LEU A 667 -5.16 -20.70 -25.56
CA LEU A 667 -4.87 -22.13 -25.48
C LEU A 667 -4.01 -22.51 -24.26
N SER A 668 -3.42 -21.51 -23.59
CA SER A 668 -2.67 -21.68 -22.33
C SER A 668 -3.00 -20.52 -21.38
N PRO A 669 -2.86 -20.70 -20.05
CA PRO A 669 -3.18 -19.65 -19.08
C PRO A 669 -2.28 -18.41 -19.18
N ASN A 670 -1.10 -18.53 -19.80
CA ASN A 670 -0.16 -17.43 -19.98
C ASN A 670 -0.34 -16.72 -21.33
N ARG A 671 -1.43 -16.98 -22.05
CA ARG A 671 -1.79 -16.24 -23.27
C ARG A 671 -2.99 -15.37 -22.98
N ILE A 672 -2.86 -14.06 -23.21
CA ILE A 672 -3.93 -13.07 -22.98
C ILE A 672 -4.26 -12.24 -24.23
N ALA A 673 -3.41 -12.34 -25.25
CA ALA A 673 -3.55 -11.74 -26.57
C ALA A 673 -2.75 -12.57 -27.59
N PRO A 674 -3.12 -12.53 -28.88
CA PRO A 674 -2.39 -13.24 -29.94
C PRO A 674 -1.07 -12.52 -30.27
N VAL A 675 0.02 -12.86 -29.56
CA VAL A 675 1.36 -12.24 -29.74
C VAL A 675 1.86 -12.34 -31.18
N VAL A 676 1.43 -13.36 -31.92
CA VAL A 676 1.73 -13.54 -33.35
C VAL A 676 1.38 -12.31 -34.20
N LEU A 677 0.38 -11.51 -33.81
CA LEU A 677 0.04 -10.28 -34.52
C LEU A 677 1.14 -9.22 -34.47
N LEU A 678 1.98 -9.23 -33.44
CA LEU A 678 3.15 -8.34 -33.33
C LEU A 678 4.38 -8.95 -33.99
N THR A 679 4.53 -10.28 -33.93
CA THR A 679 5.81 -10.94 -34.21
C THR A 679 5.90 -11.57 -35.61
N ASP A 680 4.77 -11.82 -36.27
CA ASP A 680 4.73 -12.40 -37.62
C ASP A 680 5.27 -11.41 -38.67
N PRO A 681 6.39 -11.73 -39.36
CA PRO A 681 6.96 -10.88 -40.38
C PRO A 681 5.99 -10.47 -41.50
N ALA A 682 5.06 -11.37 -41.86
CA ALA A 682 4.10 -11.12 -42.93
C ALA A 682 3.02 -10.09 -42.53
N LEU A 683 2.82 -9.86 -41.23
CA LEU A 683 1.80 -8.94 -40.72
C LEU A 683 2.36 -7.57 -40.31
N ARG A 684 3.68 -7.33 -40.44
CA ARG A 684 4.34 -6.07 -40.03
C ARG A 684 3.72 -4.82 -40.64
N GLN A 685 3.21 -4.89 -41.88
CA GLN A 685 2.54 -3.77 -42.55
C GLN A 685 1.02 -3.72 -42.30
N VAL A 686 0.46 -4.77 -41.72
CA VAL A 686 -0.97 -4.88 -41.40
C VAL A 686 -1.26 -4.35 -40.00
N VAL A 687 -0.45 -4.73 -39.01
CA VAL A 687 -0.67 -4.41 -37.60
C VAL A 687 0.07 -3.12 -37.23
N THR A 688 -0.61 -1.99 -37.39
CA THR A 688 -0.12 -0.67 -36.94
C THR A 688 -0.18 -0.54 -35.41
N PRO A 689 0.48 0.46 -34.78
CA PRO A 689 0.36 0.69 -33.34
C PRO A 689 -1.08 0.90 -32.84
N GLU A 690 -1.93 1.53 -33.64
CA GLU A 690 -3.36 1.73 -33.34
C GLU A 690 -4.10 0.39 -33.35
N ARG A 691 -3.84 -0.44 -34.37
CA ARG A 691 -4.42 -1.78 -34.51
C ARG A 691 -3.95 -2.72 -33.40
N ALA A 692 -2.67 -2.66 -33.02
CA ALA A 692 -2.13 -3.40 -31.87
C ALA A 692 -2.87 -3.04 -30.56
N ARG A 693 -3.16 -1.75 -30.33
CA ARG A 693 -3.99 -1.34 -29.19
C ARG A 693 -5.40 -1.89 -29.29
N GLU A 694 -6.01 -1.79 -30.47
CA GLU A 694 -7.35 -2.35 -30.71
C GLU A 694 -7.42 -3.84 -30.35
N VAL A 695 -6.36 -4.61 -30.63
CA VAL A 695 -6.29 -6.04 -30.27
C VAL A 695 -6.60 -6.23 -28.79
N VAL A 696 -5.92 -5.50 -27.90
CA VAL A 696 -6.01 -5.73 -26.46
C VAL A 696 -7.24 -5.11 -25.81
N PHE A 697 -7.80 -4.03 -26.39
CA PHE A 697 -9.05 -3.41 -25.93
C PHE A 697 -10.32 -4.12 -26.42
N THR A 698 -10.23 -4.93 -27.47
CA THR A 698 -11.36 -5.73 -27.96
C THR A 698 -11.70 -6.85 -26.98
N PRO A 699 -12.94 -7.01 -26.48
CA PRO A 699 -13.31 -8.16 -25.65
C PRO A 699 -13.21 -9.48 -26.43
N ARG A 700 -12.63 -10.51 -25.81
CA ARG A 700 -12.29 -11.82 -26.39
C ARG A 700 -12.80 -12.95 -25.49
N GLY A 701 -12.91 -14.17 -26.02
CA GLY A 701 -13.30 -15.36 -25.25
C GLY A 701 -14.79 -15.52 -25.00
N GLY A 702 -15.65 -14.86 -25.79
CA GLY A 702 -17.09 -15.06 -25.75
C GLY A 702 -17.48 -16.42 -26.30
N ARG A 703 -17.68 -17.42 -25.44
CA ARG A 703 -18.54 -18.56 -25.79
C ARG A 703 -19.97 -18.03 -25.92
N VAL A 704 -20.43 -17.85 -27.15
CA VAL A 704 -21.85 -17.96 -27.45
C VAL A 704 -22.19 -19.44 -27.24
N SER A 705 -22.62 -19.79 -26.03
CA SER A 705 -23.31 -21.04 -25.78
C SER A 705 -24.67 -20.96 -26.47
N GLY A 706 -24.76 -21.55 -27.66
CA GLY A 706 -26.01 -22.09 -28.21
C GLY A 706 -26.24 -23.51 -27.70
#